data_AF-A0A453HMF8-F1
#
_entry.id   AF-A0A453HMF8-F1
#
_cell.length_a   1.000
_cell.length_b   1.000
_cell.length_c   1.000
_cell.angle_alpha   90.00
_cell.angle_beta   90.00
_cell.angle_gamma   90.00
#
_symmetry.space_group_name_H-M   'P 1'
#
loop_
_entity.id
_entity.type
_entity.pdbx_description
1 polymer ?
#
loop_
_entity_poly.entity_id
_entity_poly.type
_entity_poly.pdbx_seq_one_letter_code
_entity_poly.pdbx_strand_id
1 'polypeptide(L)'
;IVDCAATDIGAKRACGFWKIDDVDNSFYTQPFRIKYARQDIYLSLMVSFYIPNSQDEGPATSSVMLKFELLFIPTLGNRIETEDSNDQYLIPVHEFRIPHRALLGLHTYCPVHFDTFHPVLVDLTIHIVYLKAGVTKSSLKAFKQGSVSKLYDILKALLSSRELLLEEVKRISNGIGTALQDLDGADLTLGKYESVHPTKSSFPNYTNGLPVTPKCIGQQFGILQDLLERSDDAVQSTNDAMLYTLSKEELLELFEIVSDQLSLVWSGFLKFHRTNKLKILDYLHDIWDVDRKSEWSIWIVHSKIEIPHRYMHGMGDSSSPRHSLRRVSSSKKLHHDPVQNASSRAELHRKSIAQMKINARSVQDMHIYANPSRVPVVLIEQHVMVVPQHGCNKYLLANAPDLYNTSVPPNLQGDSFAGNPSGGKNTGHVLRAVIFVHGFQGHHLDLCLIRNQWLLRDPGAECLLSETNEDRTYGDFKEMGRRLANEVVSFLKNKLDKYSRHGGCRELRLSFVGHSIGNVIIRSALSEPKLQPFLKNLHTYMSISGPHLGYWYSSNSLFNSGLWLMKRLKGLQCMHQLTFTDEQDPQNTFFYKLCKLKTLENFKNIILVSSPQDGYVPYHSARIDLCPASSSDSSKKGQVFTEMLNNCLDQIRAPTSETRVFMRCDVNFDQSTQRRDLNSFVGRAAHVEFLENDMYARFIMWSFPELFL
;
A
#
# COMPACT_ATOMS: atom_id res chain seq x y z
N ILE A 1 -27.18 -22.55 7.24
CA ILE A 1 -27.14 -22.79 8.70
C ILE A 1 -25.77 -22.35 9.17
N VAL A 2 -25.70 -21.28 9.94
CA VAL A 2 -24.47 -20.58 10.36
C VAL A 2 -24.05 -21.08 11.74
N ASP A 3 -22.76 -21.30 11.93
CA ASP A 3 -22.17 -21.80 13.19
C ASP A 3 -21.24 -20.71 13.76
N CYS A 4 -21.78 -19.90 14.68
CA CYS A 4 -21.08 -18.79 15.34
C CYS A 4 -20.58 -19.22 16.73
N ALA A 5 -19.31 -18.94 17.04
CA ALA A 5 -18.76 -19.06 18.39
C ALA A 5 -18.33 -17.67 18.89
N ALA A 6 -19.11 -17.08 19.80
CA ALA A 6 -18.75 -15.89 20.55
C ALA A 6 -18.67 -16.23 22.05
N THR A 7 -17.57 -15.86 22.70
CA THR A 7 -17.42 -15.95 24.16
C THR A 7 -18.12 -14.75 24.81
N ASP A 8 -19.03 -15.07 25.73
CA ASP A 8 -19.89 -14.16 26.46
C ASP A 8 -19.06 -13.19 27.35
N ILE A 9 -18.91 -11.93 26.92
CA ILE A 9 -18.37 -10.86 27.76
C ILE A 9 -19.56 -10.00 28.19
N GLY A 10 -20.04 -10.26 29.41
CA GLY A 10 -21.25 -9.66 29.94
C GLY A 10 -21.17 -8.14 30.11
N ALA A 11 -22.20 -7.44 29.63
CA ALA A 11 -22.82 -6.29 30.30
C ALA A 11 -24.19 -5.98 29.67
N LYS A 12 -25.11 -5.48 30.52
CA LYS A 12 -26.57 -5.40 30.34
C LYS A 12 -27.05 -4.48 29.21
N ARG A 13 -28.08 -5.01 28.51
CA ARG A 13 -29.06 -4.43 27.56
C ARG A 13 -29.12 -2.90 27.42
N ALA A 14 -28.93 -2.42 26.17
CA ALA A 14 -29.87 -1.57 25.41
C ALA A 14 -29.29 -1.12 24.04
N CYS A 15 -28.83 -2.03 23.18
CA CYS A 15 -28.79 -1.86 21.71
C CYS A 15 -28.23 -3.14 21.06
N GLY A 16 -28.94 -3.71 20.08
CA GLY A 16 -28.44 -4.68 19.09
C GLY A 16 -27.83 -6.00 19.59
N PHE A 17 -28.61 -7.09 19.54
CA PHE A 17 -28.03 -8.43 19.37
C PHE A 17 -27.41 -8.54 17.97
N TRP A 18 -26.38 -9.39 17.80
CA TRP A 18 -25.88 -9.78 16.48
C TRP A 18 -27.06 -10.09 15.56
N LYS A 19 -27.16 -9.40 14.42
CA LYS A 19 -28.17 -9.69 13.39
C LYS A 19 -27.43 -10.24 12.18
N ILE A 20 -27.80 -11.45 11.77
CA ILE A 20 -27.49 -11.99 10.45
C ILE A 20 -28.76 -11.83 9.64
N ASP A 21 -28.65 -11.26 8.45
CA ASP A 21 -29.78 -11.13 7.55
C ASP A 21 -29.48 -11.94 6.28
N ASP A 22 -30.17 -13.08 6.14
CA ASP A 22 -29.98 -14.01 5.04
C ASP A 22 -30.55 -13.47 3.71
N VAL A 23 -31.38 -12.41 3.76
CA VAL A 23 -31.98 -11.80 2.56
C VAL A 23 -30.93 -10.99 1.78
N ASP A 24 -30.05 -10.29 2.49
CA ASP A 24 -28.98 -9.47 1.91
C ASP A 24 -27.57 -10.01 2.20
N ASN A 25 -27.45 -11.17 2.87
CA ASN A 25 -26.19 -11.78 3.32
C ASN A 25 -25.33 -10.83 4.16
N SER A 26 -25.96 -10.06 5.06
CA SER A 26 -25.28 -9.11 5.94
C SER A 26 -25.09 -9.63 7.37
N PHE A 27 -24.11 -9.06 8.07
CA PHE A 27 -23.82 -9.34 9.48
C PHE A 27 -23.42 -8.07 10.21
N TYR A 28 -24.00 -7.87 11.39
CA TYR A 28 -23.66 -6.77 12.29
C TYR A 28 -22.85 -7.27 13.47
N THR A 29 -21.73 -6.59 13.75
CA THR A 29 -20.94 -6.89 14.95
C THR A 29 -21.66 -6.45 16.22
N GLN A 30 -21.34 -7.07 17.36
CA GLN A 30 -21.81 -6.57 18.65
C GLN A 30 -21.22 -5.16 18.88
N PRO A 31 -22.04 -4.18 19.26
CA PRO A 31 -21.55 -2.85 19.55
C PRO A 31 -20.62 -2.89 20.77
N PHE A 32 -19.51 -2.17 20.67
CA PHE A 32 -18.56 -1.99 21.76
C PHE A 32 -18.24 -0.51 21.93
N ARG A 33 -17.85 -0.13 23.15
CA ARG A 33 -17.44 1.24 23.43
C ARG A 33 -15.98 1.42 23.13
N ILE A 34 -15.66 2.47 22.38
CA ILE A 34 -14.30 2.90 22.14
C ILE A 34 -13.98 4.11 23.00
N LYS A 35 -12.70 4.29 23.32
CA LYS A 35 -12.19 5.61 23.73
C LYS A 35 -11.89 6.40 22.46
N TYR A 36 -12.03 7.72 22.51
CA TYR A 36 -11.48 8.61 21.47
C TYR A 36 -9.95 8.68 21.60
N ALA A 37 -9.30 7.53 21.54
CA ALA A 37 -7.87 7.33 21.69
C ALA A 37 -7.48 6.06 20.94
N ARG A 38 -6.19 5.96 20.59
CA ARG A 38 -5.65 4.73 20.00
C ARG A 38 -5.83 3.56 20.96
N GLN A 39 -6.56 2.55 20.51
CA GLN A 39 -6.87 1.35 21.28
C GLN A 39 -7.10 0.20 20.32
N ASP A 40 -6.50 -0.95 20.62
CA ASP A 40 -6.77 -2.18 19.90
C ASP A 40 -7.94 -2.91 20.57
N ILE A 41 -8.86 -3.45 19.77
CA ILE A 41 -10.07 -4.11 20.23
C ILE A 41 -10.14 -5.50 19.61
N TYR A 42 -10.10 -6.52 20.47
CA TYR A 42 -10.11 -7.90 20.02
C TYR A 42 -11.54 -8.37 19.78
N LEU A 43 -11.95 -8.48 18.51
CA LEU A 43 -13.29 -8.94 18.12
C LEU A 43 -13.41 -10.47 18.17
N SER A 44 -12.38 -11.21 17.72
CA SER A 44 -12.34 -12.68 17.64
C SER A 44 -13.51 -13.36 16.91
N LEU A 45 -14.06 -12.69 15.89
CA LEU A 45 -15.25 -13.14 15.17
C LEU A 45 -14.92 -13.96 13.94
N MET A 46 -15.79 -14.92 13.64
CA MET A 46 -15.79 -15.68 12.40
C MET A 46 -17.23 -15.80 11.93
N VAL A 47 -17.48 -15.44 10.67
CA VAL A 47 -18.79 -15.48 10.03
C VAL A 47 -18.65 -16.17 8.69
N SER A 48 -19.66 -16.97 8.32
CA SER A 48 -19.71 -17.70 7.06
C SER A 48 -21.03 -17.42 6.36
N PHE A 49 -20.96 -17.02 5.09
CA PHE A 49 -22.12 -16.85 4.22
C PHE A 49 -22.10 -17.89 3.11
N TYR A 50 -23.28 -18.31 2.66
CA TYR A 50 -23.43 -19.16 1.48
C TYR A 50 -24.04 -18.31 0.37
N ILE A 51 -23.29 -18.14 -0.72
CA ILE A 51 -23.78 -17.42 -1.90
C ILE A 51 -24.30 -18.47 -2.89
N PRO A 52 -25.63 -18.67 -3.03
CA PRO A 52 -26.16 -19.64 -3.96
C PRO A 52 -25.98 -19.15 -5.40
N ASN A 53 -25.59 -20.05 -6.30
CA ASN A 53 -25.75 -19.81 -7.73
C ASN A 53 -27.23 -19.98 -8.10
N SER A 54 -27.73 -19.23 -9.08
CA SER A 54 -29.08 -19.46 -9.60
C SER A 54 -29.17 -20.89 -10.16
N GLN A 55 -30.33 -21.56 -10.01
CA GLN A 55 -30.48 -22.98 -10.35
C GLN A 55 -30.17 -23.31 -11.82
N ASP A 56 -30.12 -22.30 -12.69
CA ASP A 56 -29.86 -22.42 -14.12
C ASP A 56 -28.42 -22.06 -14.54
N GLU A 57 -27.63 -21.46 -13.66
CA GLU A 57 -26.26 -21.01 -13.92
C GLU A 57 -25.22 -22.00 -13.36
N GLY A 58 -24.16 -22.25 -14.13
CA GLY A 58 -23.01 -23.07 -13.71
C GLY A 58 -22.16 -22.37 -12.62
N PRO A 59 -20.83 -22.51 -12.62
CA PRO A 59 -19.96 -21.70 -11.77
C PRO A 59 -20.24 -20.21 -11.98
N ALA A 60 -20.08 -19.41 -10.92
CA ALA A 60 -20.34 -17.97 -10.99
C ALA A 60 -19.51 -17.34 -12.11
N THR A 61 -20.14 -16.55 -12.98
CA THR A 61 -19.48 -15.80 -14.06
C THR A 61 -19.30 -14.32 -13.69
N SER A 62 -20.01 -13.88 -12.65
CA SER A 62 -20.00 -12.52 -12.12
C SER A 62 -19.14 -12.40 -10.87
N SER A 63 -18.68 -11.18 -10.60
CA SER A 63 -17.94 -10.86 -9.37
C SER A 63 -18.89 -10.65 -8.18
N VAL A 64 -18.42 -10.97 -6.98
CA VAL A 64 -19.10 -10.67 -5.71
C VAL A 64 -18.54 -9.37 -5.13
N MET A 65 -19.40 -8.54 -4.54
CA MET A 65 -18.98 -7.35 -3.78
C MET A 65 -19.05 -7.64 -2.29
N LEU A 66 -17.96 -7.39 -1.57
CA LEU A 66 -17.91 -7.38 -0.11
C LEU A 66 -17.92 -5.93 0.36
N LYS A 67 -18.89 -5.57 1.19
CA LYS A 67 -19.10 -4.21 1.70
C LYS A 67 -18.94 -4.21 3.22
N PHE A 68 -18.11 -3.30 3.73
CA PHE A 68 -17.88 -3.08 5.15
C PHE A 68 -18.39 -1.71 5.52
N GLU A 69 -19.22 -1.64 6.56
CA GLU A 69 -19.86 -0.40 7.02
C GLU A 69 -19.47 -0.13 8.47
N LEU A 70 -18.92 1.05 8.75
CA LEU A 70 -18.57 1.45 10.11
C LEU A 70 -19.75 2.18 10.77
N LEU A 71 -20.53 1.46 11.56
CA LEU A 71 -21.59 2.06 12.36
C LEU A 71 -21.02 2.60 13.67
N PHE A 72 -21.30 3.86 13.99
CA PHE A 72 -20.96 4.44 15.28
C PHE A 72 -22.08 5.35 15.78
N ILE A 73 -22.22 5.44 17.10
CA ILE A 73 -23.14 6.35 17.77
C ILE A 73 -22.34 7.12 18.82
N PRO A 74 -22.23 8.45 18.73
CA PRO A 74 -21.55 9.23 19.75
C PRO A 74 -22.30 9.10 21.08
N THR A 75 -21.59 8.66 22.12
CA THR A 75 -22.15 8.59 23.47
C THR A 75 -22.03 9.96 24.13
N LEU A 76 -22.92 10.90 23.78
CA LEU A 76 -22.99 12.17 24.50
C LEU A 76 -23.36 11.90 25.96
N GLY A 77 -22.51 12.30 26.89
CA GLY A 77 -22.79 12.21 28.31
C GLY A 77 -24.01 13.05 28.68
N ASN A 78 -25.09 12.39 29.11
CA ASN A 78 -26.24 12.97 29.81
C ASN A 78 -26.78 14.32 29.29
N ARG A 79 -26.99 14.46 27.98
CA ARG A 79 -27.97 15.42 27.47
C ARG A 79 -29.04 14.68 26.69
N ILE A 80 -30.23 14.64 27.29
CA ILE A 80 -31.47 14.40 26.55
C ILE A 80 -31.70 15.68 25.75
N GLU A 81 -31.06 15.80 24.61
CA GLU A 81 -31.53 16.70 23.56
C GLU A 81 -32.26 15.79 22.56
N THR A 82 -33.54 16.09 22.38
CA THR A 82 -34.40 15.50 21.36
C THR A 82 -33.78 15.79 20.00
N GLU A 83 -33.01 14.84 19.47
CA GLU A 83 -32.43 14.96 18.13
C GLU A 83 -33.52 14.75 17.07
N ASP A 84 -33.62 15.73 16.17
CA ASP A 84 -34.36 15.64 14.92
C ASP A 84 -33.87 14.43 14.12
N SER A 85 -34.81 13.63 13.62
CA SER A 85 -34.59 12.36 12.92
C SER A 85 -34.00 12.50 11.51
N ASN A 86 -33.24 13.55 11.23
CA ASN A 86 -32.82 13.92 9.88
C ASN A 86 -31.30 14.13 9.68
N ASP A 87 -30.48 13.98 10.73
CA ASP A 87 -29.03 13.85 10.53
C ASP A 87 -28.73 12.43 10.05
N GLN A 88 -28.73 12.28 8.72
CA GLN A 88 -28.21 11.11 8.02
C GLN A 88 -26.70 11.03 8.32
N TYR A 89 -26.33 10.37 9.42
CA TYR A 89 -24.93 10.02 9.67
C TYR A 89 -24.42 9.24 8.46
N LEU A 90 -23.51 9.85 7.68
CA LEU A 90 -22.87 9.19 6.55
C LEU A 90 -22.09 8.01 7.10
N ILE A 91 -22.54 6.79 6.76
CA ILE A 91 -21.88 5.55 7.18
C ILE A 91 -20.63 5.37 6.32
N PRO A 92 -19.42 5.36 6.91
CA PRO A 92 -18.20 5.08 6.17
C PRO A 92 -18.25 3.66 5.60
N VAL A 93 -17.90 3.53 4.32
CA VAL A 93 -17.97 2.26 3.59
C VAL A 93 -16.61 1.92 3.00
N HIS A 94 -16.20 0.66 3.12
CA HIS A 94 -15.11 0.07 2.35
C HIS A 94 -15.63 -1.10 1.51
N GLU A 95 -15.23 -1.19 0.24
CA GLU A 95 -15.72 -2.22 -0.69
C GLU A 95 -14.59 -2.98 -1.38
N PHE A 96 -14.70 -4.31 -1.41
CA PHE A 96 -13.86 -5.19 -2.24
C PHE A 96 -14.70 -5.87 -3.32
N ARG A 97 -14.16 -5.88 -4.54
CA ARG A 97 -14.73 -6.65 -5.64
C ARG A 97 -13.96 -7.96 -5.82
N ILE A 98 -14.62 -9.08 -5.53
CA ILE A 98 -14.07 -10.43 -5.69
C ILE A 98 -14.41 -10.95 -7.09
N PRO A 99 -13.44 -11.12 -8.00
CA PRO A 99 -13.70 -11.63 -9.34
C PRO A 99 -14.11 -13.10 -9.29
N HIS A 100 -14.86 -13.53 -10.31
CA HIS A 100 -15.44 -14.87 -10.37
C HIS A 100 -14.42 -16.01 -10.22
N ARG A 101 -13.18 -15.85 -10.71
CA ARG A 101 -12.12 -16.87 -10.56
C ARG A 101 -11.71 -17.09 -9.11
N ALA A 102 -11.68 -16.03 -8.30
CA ALA A 102 -11.33 -16.10 -6.88
C ALA A 102 -12.43 -16.78 -6.05
N LEU A 103 -13.66 -16.86 -6.57
CA LEU A 103 -14.75 -17.59 -5.93
C LEU A 103 -14.54 -19.12 -5.95
N LEU A 104 -13.59 -19.61 -6.74
CA LEU A 104 -13.18 -21.01 -6.72
C LEU A 104 -12.29 -21.32 -5.51
N GLY A 105 -11.54 -20.35 -4.99
CA GLY A 105 -10.61 -20.58 -3.89
C GLY A 105 -9.83 -19.31 -3.57
N LEU A 106 -9.97 -18.80 -2.35
CA LEU A 106 -9.26 -17.62 -1.87
C LEU A 106 -9.02 -17.74 -0.37
N HIS A 107 -7.79 -17.57 0.08
CA HIS A 107 -7.43 -17.61 1.51
C HIS A 107 -6.37 -16.53 1.78
N THR A 108 -6.78 -15.36 2.27
CA THR A 108 -5.89 -14.19 2.33
C THR A 108 -6.19 -13.25 3.49
N TYR A 109 -5.18 -12.49 3.91
CA TYR A 109 -5.32 -11.35 4.81
C TYR A 109 -5.80 -10.10 4.04
N CYS A 110 -6.73 -9.36 4.63
CA CYS A 110 -7.44 -8.27 3.99
C CYS A 110 -7.69 -7.12 4.97
N PRO A 111 -6.76 -6.14 5.11
CA PRO A 111 -6.96 -5.01 6.02
C PRO A 111 -8.06 -4.08 5.50
N VAL A 112 -9.04 -3.78 6.34
CA VAL A 112 -10.12 -2.82 6.03
C VAL A 112 -9.80 -1.48 6.69
N HIS A 113 -9.78 -0.42 5.90
CA HIS A 113 -9.67 0.96 6.37
C HIS A 113 -10.88 1.76 5.93
N PHE A 114 -11.35 2.64 6.81
CA PHE A 114 -12.39 3.61 6.46
C PHE A 114 -11.76 4.94 6.03
N ASP A 115 -12.58 5.99 5.95
CA ASP A 115 -12.17 7.29 5.43
C ASP A 115 -11.26 8.09 6.41
N THR A 116 -10.89 9.30 5.98
CA THR A 116 -10.03 10.23 6.72
C THR A 116 -10.55 10.62 8.10
N PHE A 117 -11.87 10.60 8.30
CA PHE A 117 -12.54 10.97 9.53
C PHE A 117 -12.72 9.79 10.49
N HIS A 118 -12.57 8.56 9.98
CA HIS A 118 -12.77 7.32 10.73
C HIS A 118 -11.49 6.46 10.72
N PRO A 119 -10.48 6.81 11.55
CA PRO A 119 -9.20 6.11 11.59
C PRO A 119 -9.31 4.75 12.30
N VAL A 120 -9.96 3.80 11.65
CA VAL A 120 -10.16 2.43 12.11
C VAL A 120 -9.52 1.49 11.09
N LEU A 121 -8.71 0.57 11.60
CA LEU A 121 -8.18 -0.58 10.88
C LEU A 121 -8.88 -1.83 11.42
N VAL A 122 -9.42 -2.65 10.52
CA VAL A 122 -9.94 -3.98 10.86
C VAL A 122 -9.03 -5.03 10.22
N ASP A 123 -8.34 -5.80 11.07
CA ASP A 123 -7.60 -6.98 10.67
C ASP A 123 -8.58 -8.13 10.36
N LEU A 124 -8.59 -8.57 9.10
CA LEU A 124 -9.53 -9.57 8.61
C LEU A 124 -8.81 -10.62 7.76
N THR A 125 -9.21 -11.89 7.89
CA THR A 125 -8.89 -12.95 6.94
C THR A 125 -10.15 -13.34 6.17
N ILE A 126 -10.03 -13.53 4.86
CA ILE A 126 -11.11 -13.93 3.97
C ILE A 126 -10.80 -15.32 3.42
N HIS A 127 -11.77 -16.22 3.53
CA HIS A 127 -11.68 -17.59 3.03
C HIS A 127 -12.91 -17.92 2.18
N ILE A 128 -12.70 -18.30 0.92
CA ILE A 128 -13.74 -18.63 -0.06
C ILE A 128 -13.45 -20.01 -0.66
N VAL A 129 -14.47 -20.85 -0.73
CA VAL A 129 -14.44 -22.18 -1.34
C VAL A 129 -15.73 -22.40 -2.13
N TYR A 130 -15.62 -23.05 -3.29
CA TYR A 130 -16.76 -23.41 -4.12
C TYR A 130 -17.29 -24.79 -3.70
N LEU A 131 -18.44 -24.82 -3.01
CA LEU A 131 -19.03 -26.04 -2.46
C LEU A 131 -20.25 -26.52 -3.25
N LYS A 132 -20.57 -27.81 -3.12
CA LYS A 132 -21.85 -28.37 -3.54
C LYS A 132 -22.99 -27.67 -2.76
N ALA A 133 -23.99 -27.17 -3.46
CA ALA A 133 -25.19 -26.61 -2.83
C ALA A 133 -25.90 -27.70 -2.00
N GLY A 134 -26.50 -27.33 -0.85
CA GLY A 134 -27.37 -28.24 -0.10
C GLY A 134 -28.55 -28.68 -0.98
N VAL A 135 -28.46 -29.87 -1.57
CA VAL A 135 -29.43 -30.35 -2.55
C VAL A 135 -30.72 -30.76 -1.84
N THR A 136 -31.79 -30.00 -2.01
CA THR A 136 -33.15 -30.54 -1.81
C THR A 136 -33.38 -31.69 -2.80
N LYS A 137 -34.09 -32.77 -2.41
CA LYS A 137 -34.35 -33.96 -3.26
C LYS A 137 -34.88 -33.67 -4.69
N SER A 138 -35.42 -32.48 -4.95
CA SER A 138 -35.85 -31.99 -6.26
C SER A 138 -34.70 -31.58 -7.19
N SER A 139 -33.60 -31.01 -6.67
CA SER A 139 -32.48 -30.50 -7.48
C SER A 139 -31.65 -31.64 -8.08
N LEU A 140 -31.50 -32.75 -7.36
CA LEU A 140 -30.86 -33.97 -7.89
C LEU A 140 -31.65 -34.57 -9.08
N LYS A 141 -32.98 -34.36 -9.14
CA LYS A 141 -33.82 -34.78 -10.29
C LYS A 141 -33.61 -33.87 -11.51
N ALA A 142 -33.43 -32.56 -11.30
CA ALA A 142 -33.09 -31.62 -12.36
C ALA A 142 -31.67 -31.86 -12.91
N PHE A 143 -30.70 -32.19 -12.04
CA PHE A 143 -29.34 -32.60 -12.42
C PHE A 143 -29.29 -33.87 -13.25
N LYS A 144 -30.19 -34.83 -12.98
CA LYS A 144 -30.35 -36.04 -13.82
C LYS A 144 -30.94 -35.73 -15.20
N GLN A 145 -31.60 -34.59 -15.40
CA GLN A 145 -32.20 -34.16 -16.68
C GLN A 145 -31.42 -33.03 -17.39
N GLY A 146 -30.39 -32.46 -16.76
CA GLY A 146 -29.60 -31.35 -17.30
C GLY A 146 -28.62 -31.71 -18.42
N SER A 147 -28.12 -30.67 -19.10
CA SER A 147 -27.09 -30.79 -20.15
C SER A 147 -25.75 -31.25 -19.58
N VAL A 148 -25.13 -32.26 -20.20
CA VAL A 148 -23.81 -32.84 -19.81
C VAL A 148 -22.71 -31.77 -19.74
N SER A 149 -22.79 -30.75 -20.61
CA SER A 149 -21.84 -29.63 -20.60
C SER A 149 -21.84 -28.83 -19.29
N LYS A 150 -22.97 -28.74 -18.58
CA LYS A 150 -23.04 -27.99 -17.31
C LYS A 150 -22.43 -28.78 -16.15
N LEU A 151 -22.60 -30.10 -16.15
CA LEU A 151 -22.03 -30.98 -15.13
C LEU A 151 -20.50 -30.92 -15.17
N TYR A 152 -19.95 -30.87 -16.39
CA TYR A 152 -18.53 -30.68 -16.63
C TYR A 152 -17.99 -29.39 -16.01
N ASP A 153 -18.64 -28.24 -16.27
CA ASP A 153 -18.17 -26.94 -15.77
C ASP A 153 -18.20 -26.89 -14.24
N ILE A 154 -19.24 -27.46 -13.62
CA ILE A 154 -19.37 -27.57 -12.17
C ILE A 154 -18.28 -28.48 -11.59
N LEU A 155 -18.04 -29.63 -12.22
CA LEU A 155 -17.03 -30.58 -11.75
C LEU A 155 -15.61 -30.00 -11.86
N LYS A 156 -15.31 -29.31 -12.97
CA LYS A 156 -14.06 -28.58 -13.17
C LYS A 156 -13.86 -27.51 -12.08
N ALA A 157 -14.90 -26.77 -11.73
CA ALA A 157 -14.86 -25.79 -10.66
C ALA A 157 -14.62 -26.44 -9.28
N LEU A 158 -15.30 -27.55 -8.98
CA LEU A 158 -15.10 -28.31 -7.73
C LEU A 158 -13.68 -28.87 -7.59
N LEU A 159 -13.14 -29.46 -8.66
CA LEU A 159 -11.77 -29.97 -8.69
C LEU A 159 -10.76 -28.83 -8.46
N SER A 160 -10.93 -27.72 -9.17
CA SER A 160 -10.08 -26.54 -9.00
C SER A 160 -10.14 -26.00 -7.56
N SER A 161 -11.35 -25.94 -6.98
CA SER A 161 -11.56 -25.48 -5.61
C SER A 161 -10.90 -26.38 -4.58
N ARG A 162 -10.96 -27.70 -4.80
CA ARG A 162 -10.33 -28.72 -3.95
C ARG A 162 -8.82 -28.61 -3.95
N GLU A 163 -8.21 -28.47 -5.12
CA GLU A 163 -6.76 -28.33 -5.24
C GLU A 163 -6.27 -27.07 -4.52
N LEU A 164 -6.91 -25.92 -4.78
CA LEU A 164 -6.59 -24.65 -4.13
C LEU A 164 -6.75 -24.73 -2.61
N LEU A 165 -7.88 -25.27 -2.12
CA LEU A 165 -8.09 -25.40 -0.68
C LEU A 165 -7.05 -26.31 -0.03
N LEU A 166 -6.75 -27.46 -0.64
CA LEU A 166 -5.81 -28.43 -0.07
C LEU A 166 -4.38 -27.88 -0.04
N GLU A 167 -3.95 -27.19 -1.09
CA GLU A 167 -2.66 -26.51 -1.16
C GLU A 167 -2.56 -25.44 -0.06
N GLU A 168 -3.56 -24.57 0.04
CA GLU A 168 -3.56 -23.47 1.01
C GLU A 168 -3.65 -23.95 2.46
N VAL A 169 -4.48 -24.95 2.76
CA VAL A 169 -4.59 -25.53 4.09
C VAL A 169 -3.24 -26.12 4.54
N LYS A 170 -2.56 -26.85 3.65
CA LYS A 170 -1.21 -27.38 3.93
C LYS A 170 -0.20 -26.26 4.14
N ARG A 171 -0.24 -25.22 3.29
CA ARG A 171 0.63 -24.05 3.38
C ARG A 171 0.46 -23.32 4.72
N ILE A 172 -0.79 -23.06 5.13
CA ILE A 172 -1.11 -22.42 6.40
C ILE A 172 -0.71 -23.31 7.58
N SER A 173 -1.04 -24.61 7.55
CA SER A 173 -0.70 -25.57 8.60
C SER A 173 0.81 -25.66 8.85
N ASN A 174 1.59 -25.77 7.77
CA ASN A 174 3.06 -25.76 7.83
C ASN A 174 3.59 -24.42 8.33
N GLY A 175 3.05 -23.31 7.81
CA GLY A 175 3.45 -21.95 8.17
C GLY A 175 3.30 -21.63 9.64
N ILE A 176 2.22 -22.09 10.27
CA ILE A 176 1.98 -21.91 11.71
C ILE A 176 2.55 -23.03 12.59
N GLY A 177 3.18 -24.05 11.98
CA GLY A 177 3.77 -25.19 12.68
C GLY A 177 2.75 -26.04 13.46
N THR A 178 1.50 -26.13 12.99
CA THR A 178 0.42 -26.87 13.67
C THR A 178 -0.25 -27.83 12.69
N ALA A 179 -0.19 -29.13 12.97
CA ALA A 179 -0.75 -30.17 12.11
C ALA A 179 -2.29 -30.18 12.12
N LEU A 180 -2.88 -30.53 10.97
CA LEU A 180 -4.32 -30.66 10.80
C LEU A 180 -4.79 -32.07 11.21
N GLN A 181 -4.96 -32.29 12.52
CA GLN A 181 -5.29 -33.62 13.07
C GLN A 181 -6.56 -34.25 12.45
N ASP A 182 -7.54 -33.44 12.03
CA ASP A 182 -8.79 -33.93 11.42
C ASP A 182 -8.61 -34.47 9.98
N LEU A 183 -7.46 -34.19 9.33
CA LEU A 183 -7.11 -34.77 8.03
C LEU A 183 -6.04 -35.85 8.12
N ASP A 184 -5.42 -36.05 9.29
CA ASP A 184 -4.46 -37.11 9.54
C ASP A 184 -5.19 -38.47 9.54
N GLY A 185 -5.13 -39.17 8.40
CA GLY A 185 -5.76 -40.48 8.20
C GLY A 185 -7.00 -40.48 7.30
N ALA A 186 -7.46 -39.31 6.83
CA ALA A 186 -8.46 -39.25 5.77
C ALA A 186 -7.81 -39.63 4.43
N ASP A 187 -8.43 -40.56 3.69
CA ASP A 187 -8.01 -40.84 2.31
C ASP A 187 -8.42 -39.67 1.41
N LEU A 188 -7.53 -38.67 1.35
CA LEU A 188 -7.62 -37.54 0.43
C LEU A 188 -7.02 -37.88 -0.94
N THR A 189 -6.60 -39.12 -1.16
CA THR A 189 -6.28 -39.59 -2.51
C THR A 189 -7.60 -39.95 -3.17
N LEU A 190 -7.77 -39.60 -4.45
CA LEU A 190 -8.94 -40.04 -5.23
C LEU A 190 -8.77 -41.52 -5.62
N GLY A 191 -8.33 -42.37 -4.68
CA GLY A 191 -7.94 -43.77 -4.87
C GLY A 191 -6.49 -43.95 -5.32
N LYS A 192 -5.57 -44.24 -4.41
CA LYS A 192 -4.28 -44.89 -4.73
C LYS A 192 -4.43 -46.40 -4.70
N TYR A 193 -4.05 -47.10 -5.76
CA TYR A 193 -3.67 -48.50 -5.65
C TYR A 193 -2.29 -48.70 -6.26
N GLU A 194 -1.33 -49.14 -5.44
CA GLU A 194 0.01 -49.51 -5.90
C GLU A 194 -0.09 -50.63 -6.94
N SER A 195 0.59 -50.44 -8.08
CA SER A 195 0.79 -51.47 -9.09
C SER A 195 1.61 -52.63 -8.51
N VAL A 196 0.94 -53.65 -7.99
CA VAL A 196 1.59 -54.91 -7.63
C VAL A 196 1.96 -55.64 -8.93
N HIS A 197 3.26 -55.65 -9.25
CA HIS A 197 3.79 -56.51 -10.31
C HIS A 197 3.55 -57.99 -9.96
N PRO A 198 3.07 -58.84 -10.91
CA PRO A 198 2.81 -60.24 -10.62
C PRO A 198 4.12 -61.02 -10.63
N THR A 199 4.54 -61.55 -9.48
CA THR A 199 5.45 -62.70 -9.43
C THR A 199 4.75 -63.92 -8.84
N LYS A 200 5.15 -65.08 -9.36
CA LYS A 200 4.39 -66.32 -9.52
C LYS A 200 4.01 -67.05 -8.23
N SER A 201 2.85 -67.71 -8.32
CA SER A 201 2.46 -69.03 -7.75
C SER A 201 2.45 -69.24 -6.24
N SER A 202 1.26 -69.56 -5.68
CA SER A 202 0.88 -70.89 -5.15
C SER A 202 -0.50 -70.82 -4.46
N PHE A 203 -1.43 -71.70 -4.84
CA PHE A 203 -2.68 -71.96 -4.09
C PHE A 203 -2.36 -72.80 -2.82
N PRO A 204 -3.14 -72.69 -1.72
CA PRO A 204 -4.30 -73.59 -1.56
C PRO A 204 -5.57 -73.00 -0.90
N ASN A 205 -6.64 -73.77 -1.11
CA ASN A 205 -8.06 -73.68 -0.77
C ASN A 205 -8.44 -73.51 0.73
N TYR A 206 -9.53 -72.80 1.08
CA TYR A 206 -10.90 -73.34 1.34
C TYR A 206 -11.83 -72.30 2.02
N THR A 207 -13.02 -72.12 1.41
CA THR A 207 -14.38 -71.83 1.92
C THR A 207 -14.78 -70.65 2.84
N ASN A 208 -15.79 -69.94 2.30
CA ASN A 208 -17.05 -69.46 2.89
C ASN A 208 -17.16 -68.03 3.44
N GLY A 209 -17.73 -67.14 2.60
CA GLY A 209 -18.96 -66.42 2.94
C GLY A 209 -18.91 -64.88 2.95
N LEU A 210 -19.17 -64.23 1.80
CA LEU A 210 -20.09 -63.08 1.60
C LEU A 210 -20.04 -62.58 0.13
N PRO A 211 -21.06 -61.86 -0.39
CA PRO A 211 -21.36 -61.78 -1.81
C PRO A 211 -20.40 -60.89 -2.59
N VAL A 212 -20.23 -61.30 -3.85
CA VAL A 212 -19.45 -60.72 -4.94
C VAL A 212 -19.73 -59.22 -5.13
N THR A 213 -18.71 -58.39 -4.93
CA THR A 213 -18.64 -57.04 -5.52
C THR A 213 -18.35 -57.13 -7.02
N PRO A 214 -19.00 -56.34 -7.90
CA PRO A 214 -18.79 -56.42 -9.33
C PRO A 214 -17.36 -56.00 -9.69
N LYS A 215 -16.69 -56.81 -10.52
CA LYS A 215 -15.33 -56.66 -11.07
C LYS A 215 -15.14 -55.45 -12.02
N CYS A 216 -15.83 -54.33 -11.82
CA CYS A 216 -15.77 -53.16 -12.69
C CYS A 216 -15.29 -51.92 -11.92
N ILE A 217 -14.16 -52.04 -11.20
CA ILE A 217 -13.60 -50.94 -10.39
C ILE A 217 -12.15 -50.61 -10.83
N GLY A 218 -11.46 -51.52 -11.51
CA GLY A 218 -10.01 -51.38 -11.79
C GLY A 218 -9.62 -50.52 -13.00
N GLN A 219 -10.51 -50.31 -13.97
CA GLN A 219 -10.20 -49.49 -15.17
C GLN A 219 -10.55 -48.00 -14.99
N GLN A 220 -11.39 -47.66 -14.01
CA GLN A 220 -11.92 -46.31 -13.81
C GLN A 220 -10.96 -45.36 -13.07
N PHE A 221 -9.97 -45.89 -12.34
CA PHE A 221 -9.01 -45.08 -11.57
C PHE A 221 -7.72 -44.71 -12.31
N GLY A 222 -7.38 -45.40 -13.41
CA GLY A 222 -6.18 -45.06 -14.21
C GLY A 222 -6.30 -43.72 -14.96
N ILE A 223 -7.52 -43.33 -15.34
CA ILE A 223 -7.82 -42.08 -16.04
C ILE A 223 -7.71 -40.86 -15.10
N LEU A 224 -8.00 -41.06 -13.81
CA LEU A 224 -7.89 -40.04 -12.77
C LEU A 224 -6.43 -39.67 -12.42
N GLN A 225 -5.49 -40.60 -12.59
CA GLN A 225 -4.07 -40.37 -12.33
C GLN A 225 -3.41 -39.51 -13.41
N ASP A 226 -3.79 -39.70 -14.68
CA ASP A 226 -3.32 -38.90 -15.82
C ASP A 226 -3.81 -37.42 -15.76
N LEU A 227 -4.95 -37.18 -15.11
CA LEU A 227 -5.49 -35.84 -14.82
C LEU A 227 -4.69 -35.07 -13.75
N LEU A 228 -3.97 -35.77 -12.87
CA LEU A 228 -3.32 -35.19 -11.69
C LEU A 228 -1.79 -35.10 -11.80
N GLU A 229 -1.12 -35.99 -12.56
CA GLU A 229 0.36 -36.00 -12.67
C GLU A 229 0.95 -34.93 -13.61
N ARG A 230 0.14 -34.21 -14.41
CA ARG A 230 0.62 -33.19 -15.37
C ARG A 230 0.47 -31.73 -14.92
N SER A 231 0.34 -31.47 -13.62
CA SER A 231 0.10 -30.12 -13.08
C SER A 231 1.33 -29.19 -13.01
N ASP A 232 2.45 -29.53 -13.67
CA ASP A 232 3.59 -28.61 -13.79
C ASP A 232 3.44 -27.71 -15.03
N ASP A 233 3.16 -26.43 -14.77
CA ASP A 233 3.43 -25.24 -15.60
C ASP A 233 2.82 -25.11 -17.03
N ALA A 234 1.77 -25.85 -17.36
CA ALA A 234 0.98 -25.59 -18.59
C ALA A 234 -0.53 -25.82 -18.41
N VAL A 235 -1.11 -25.30 -17.33
CA VAL A 235 -2.46 -25.70 -16.88
C VAL A 235 -3.56 -24.79 -17.43
N GLN A 236 -4.21 -25.25 -18.51
CA GLN A 236 -5.67 -25.14 -18.68
C GLN A 236 -6.22 -25.99 -19.84
N SER A 237 -5.41 -26.42 -20.81
CA SER A 237 -5.94 -27.06 -22.03
C SER A 237 -6.00 -28.59 -22.00
N THR A 238 -5.31 -29.26 -21.07
CA THR A 238 -5.15 -30.73 -21.09
C THR A 238 -6.20 -31.46 -20.25
N ASN A 239 -6.56 -30.92 -19.08
CA ASN A 239 -7.66 -31.45 -18.26
C ASN A 239 -9.00 -31.39 -18.99
N ASP A 240 -9.12 -30.46 -19.94
CA ASP A 240 -10.36 -30.25 -20.64
C ASP A 240 -10.74 -31.43 -21.55
N ALA A 241 -9.76 -32.09 -22.18
CA ALA A 241 -9.99 -33.13 -23.18
C ALA A 241 -10.46 -34.48 -22.60
N MET A 242 -10.08 -34.82 -21.35
CA MET A 242 -10.41 -36.11 -20.73
C MET A 242 -11.75 -36.12 -19.98
N LEU A 243 -12.18 -35.00 -19.40
CA LEU A 243 -13.50 -34.94 -18.77
C LEU A 243 -14.65 -35.12 -19.79
N TYR A 244 -14.41 -34.84 -21.08
CA TYR A 244 -15.35 -35.13 -22.18
C TYR A 244 -15.42 -36.61 -22.58
N THR A 245 -14.52 -37.47 -22.10
CA THR A 245 -14.51 -38.91 -22.43
C THR A 245 -15.27 -39.78 -21.43
N LEU A 246 -15.72 -39.20 -20.32
CA LEU A 246 -16.44 -39.88 -19.24
C LEU A 246 -17.94 -40.01 -19.54
N SER A 247 -18.53 -41.13 -19.14
CA SER A 247 -19.98 -41.31 -19.15
C SER A 247 -20.67 -40.41 -18.11
N LYS A 248 -21.97 -40.20 -18.26
CA LYS A 248 -22.76 -39.37 -17.35
C LYS A 248 -22.78 -39.95 -15.93
N GLU A 249 -22.78 -41.27 -15.81
CA GLU A 249 -22.75 -41.99 -14.55
C GLU A 249 -21.40 -41.79 -13.83
N GLU A 250 -20.30 -41.87 -14.56
CA GLU A 250 -18.94 -41.64 -14.03
C GLU A 250 -18.75 -40.18 -13.59
N LEU A 251 -19.28 -39.21 -14.34
CA LEU A 251 -19.25 -37.80 -13.96
C LEU A 251 -20.04 -37.53 -12.67
N LEU A 252 -21.16 -38.22 -12.47
CA LEU A 252 -21.96 -38.09 -11.25
C LEU A 252 -21.27 -38.72 -10.04
N GLU A 253 -20.62 -39.87 -10.21
CA GLU A 253 -19.84 -40.50 -9.15
C GLU A 253 -18.65 -39.63 -8.74
N LEU A 254 -17.90 -39.11 -9.71
CA LEU A 254 -16.78 -38.21 -9.46
C LEU A 254 -17.24 -36.90 -8.81
N PHE A 255 -18.39 -36.37 -9.21
CA PHE A 255 -19.01 -35.21 -8.56
C PHE A 255 -19.31 -35.44 -7.08
N GLU A 256 -19.88 -36.59 -6.71
CA GLU A 256 -20.15 -36.91 -5.30
C GLU A 256 -18.85 -37.04 -4.50
N ILE A 257 -17.86 -37.79 -5.02
CA ILE A 257 -16.56 -38.00 -4.34
C ILE A 257 -15.84 -36.66 -4.09
N VAL A 258 -15.71 -35.83 -5.13
CA VAL A 258 -15.01 -34.54 -5.03
C VAL A 258 -15.75 -33.59 -4.09
N SER A 259 -17.09 -33.57 -4.14
CA SER A 259 -17.91 -32.73 -3.27
C SER A 259 -17.78 -33.12 -1.79
N ASP A 260 -17.79 -34.42 -1.50
CA ASP A 260 -17.66 -34.94 -0.13
C ASP A 260 -16.27 -34.66 0.44
N GLN A 261 -15.22 -34.90 -0.35
CA GLN A 261 -13.85 -34.57 0.06
C GLN A 261 -13.67 -33.07 0.30
N LEU A 262 -14.19 -32.22 -0.60
CA LEU A 262 -14.08 -30.78 -0.44
C LEU A 262 -14.79 -30.29 0.84
N SER A 263 -15.98 -30.83 1.11
CA SER A 263 -16.75 -30.52 2.32
C SER A 263 -16.02 -30.97 3.59
N LEU A 264 -15.37 -32.13 3.56
CA LEU A 264 -14.55 -32.64 4.65
C LEU A 264 -13.35 -31.72 4.92
N VAL A 265 -12.58 -31.37 3.89
CA VAL A 265 -11.40 -30.50 4.01
C VAL A 265 -11.81 -29.12 4.52
N TRP A 266 -12.89 -28.54 3.98
CA TRP A 266 -13.40 -27.25 4.42
C TRP A 266 -13.83 -27.25 5.88
N SER A 267 -14.56 -28.29 6.31
CA SER A 267 -14.99 -28.43 7.70
C SER A 267 -13.80 -28.59 8.65
N GLY A 268 -12.81 -29.39 8.27
CA GLY A 268 -11.56 -29.54 9.01
C GLY A 268 -10.79 -28.23 9.11
N PHE A 269 -10.68 -27.49 8.00
CA PHE A 269 -10.04 -26.17 7.99
C PHE A 269 -10.75 -25.16 8.89
N LEU A 270 -12.09 -25.10 8.88
CA LEU A 270 -12.84 -24.20 9.76
C LEU A 270 -12.58 -24.48 11.24
N LYS A 271 -12.57 -25.76 11.65
CA LYS A 271 -12.25 -26.17 13.03
C LYS A 271 -10.82 -25.83 13.41
N PHE A 272 -9.87 -26.11 12.53
CA PHE A 272 -8.47 -25.72 12.71
C PHE A 272 -8.30 -24.21 12.83
N HIS A 273 -8.98 -23.45 11.98
CA HIS A 273 -8.91 -22.00 11.98
C HIS A 273 -9.48 -21.42 13.28
N ARG A 274 -10.60 -21.95 13.77
CA ARG A 274 -11.19 -21.53 15.06
C ARG A 274 -10.23 -21.75 16.24
N THR A 275 -9.39 -22.77 16.16
CA THR A 275 -8.41 -23.10 17.20
C THR A 275 -7.13 -22.25 17.11
N ASN A 276 -6.77 -21.80 15.91
CA ASN A 276 -5.50 -21.12 15.62
C ASN A 276 -5.66 -19.70 15.08
N LYS A 277 -6.76 -19.01 15.42
CA LYS A 277 -7.17 -17.71 14.84
C LYS A 277 -6.03 -16.69 14.73
N LEU A 278 -5.32 -16.44 15.83
CA LEU A 278 -4.24 -15.45 15.88
C LEU A 278 -3.04 -15.87 15.04
N LYS A 279 -2.58 -17.12 15.17
CA LYS A 279 -1.44 -17.62 14.40
C LYS A 279 -1.68 -17.58 12.89
N ILE A 280 -2.91 -17.90 12.47
CA ILE A 280 -3.28 -17.84 11.04
C ILE A 280 -3.35 -16.39 10.56
N LEU A 281 -3.91 -15.49 11.37
CA LEU A 281 -3.94 -14.06 11.06
C LEU A 281 -2.51 -13.52 10.89
N ASP A 282 -1.63 -13.77 11.86
CA ASP A 282 -0.23 -13.32 11.85
C ASP A 282 0.51 -13.90 10.63
N TYR A 283 0.35 -15.20 10.37
CA TYR A 283 0.98 -15.85 9.21
C TYR A 283 0.51 -15.28 7.87
N LEU A 284 -0.80 -15.09 7.69
CA LEU A 284 -1.34 -14.52 6.45
C LEU A 284 -0.99 -13.04 6.31
N HIS A 285 -0.90 -12.31 7.42
CA HIS A 285 -0.39 -10.94 7.44
C HIS A 285 1.07 -10.88 7.00
N ASP A 286 1.94 -11.76 7.51
CA ASP A 286 3.36 -11.81 7.15
C ASP A 286 3.56 -12.12 5.66
N ILE A 287 2.82 -13.09 5.12
CA ILE A 287 2.82 -13.36 3.67
C ILE A 287 2.37 -12.12 2.91
N TRP A 288 1.25 -11.53 3.33
CA TRP A 288 0.69 -10.36 2.68
C TRP A 288 1.70 -9.21 2.65
N ASP A 289 2.42 -8.98 3.75
CA ASP A 289 3.45 -7.95 3.87
C ASP A 289 4.64 -8.17 2.92
N VAL A 290 5.17 -9.41 2.88
CA VAL A 290 6.29 -9.79 2.01
C VAL A 290 5.95 -9.57 0.53
N ASP A 291 4.74 -9.93 0.11
CA ASP A 291 4.32 -9.86 -1.30
C ASP A 291 4.13 -8.41 -1.79
N ARG A 292 3.81 -7.46 -0.88
CA ARG A 292 3.49 -6.06 -1.25
C ARG A 292 4.63 -5.38 -2.00
N LYS A 293 5.88 -5.60 -1.59
CA LYS A 293 7.03 -4.94 -2.22
C LYS A 293 7.11 -5.26 -3.71
N SER A 294 7.00 -6.55 -4.06
CA SER A 294 7.01 -6.99 -5.46
C SER A 294 5.80 -6.47 -6.22
N GLU A 295 4.60 -6.60 -5.67
CA GLU A 295 3.37 -6.17 -6.33
C GLU A 295 3.36 -4.67 -6.62
N TRP A 296 3.85 -3.86 -5.68
CA TRP A 296 3.74 -2.40 -5.80
C TRP A 296 4.88 -1.79 -6.59
N SER A 297 6.03 -2.47 -6.61
CA SER A 297 7.19 -2.05 -7.42
C SER A 297 6.86 -1.95 -8.91
N ILE A 298 5.88 -2.70 -9.41
CA ILE A 298 5.50 -2.66 -10.83
C ILE A 298 4.88 -1.31 -11.22
N TRP A 299 4.37 -0.53 -10.28
CA TRP A 299 3.83 0.83 -10.49
C TRP A 299 4.90 1.91 -10.35
N ILE A 300 6.14 1.51 -10.03
CA ILE A 300 7.28 2.39 -9.83
C ILE A 300 8.24 2.27 -11.03
N VAL A 301 8.60 3.42 -11.59
CA VAL A 301 9.54 3.51 -12.71
C VAL A 301 10.79 4.25 -12.26
N HIS A 302 11.90 3.52 -12.15
CA HIS A 302 13.18 4.12 -11.78
C HIS A 302 13.83 4.85 -12.94
N SER A 303 14.36 6.04 -12.67
CA SER A 303 15.15 6.83 -13.62
C SER A 303 16.60 6.90 -13.13
N LYS A 304 17.53 6.44 -13.98
CA LYS A 304 18.97 6.70 -13.79
C LYS A 304 19.27 8.11 -14.26
N ILE A 305 19.22 9.08 -13.36
CA ILE A 305 19.67 10.44 -13.63
C ILE A 305 20.65 10.78 -12.52
N GLU A 306 21.93 11.00 -12.85
CA GLU A 306 22.89 11.56 -11.91
C GLU A 306 22.54 13.03 -11.68
N ILE A 307 22.35 13.42 -10.41
CA ILE A 307 22.27 14.82 -10.01
C ILE A 307 23.56 15.53 -10.49
N PRO A 308 23.47 16.60 -11.30
CA PRO A 308 24.65 17.27 -11.80
C PRO A 308 25.56 17.78 -10.67
N HIS A 309 26.81 17.32 -10.66
CA HIS A 309 27.87 17.76 -9.75
C HIS A 309 28.44 19.16 -10.08
N ARG A 310 28.03 19.78 -11.20
CA ARG A 310 28.56 21.09 -11.60
C ARG A 310 27.75 22.22 -10.97
N TYR A 311 28.41 23.00 -10.14
CA TYR A 311 27.95 24.33 -9.76
C TYR A 311 27.57 25.09 -11.03
N MET A 312 26.32 25.55 -11.09
CA MET A 312 25.86 26.47 -12.14
C MET A 312 26.61 27.78 -11.91
N HIS A 313 27.78 27.95 -12.53
CA HIS A 313 28.57 29.16 -12.40
C HIS A 313 27.75 30.37 -12.86
N GLY A 314 27.53 31.31 -11.93
CA GLY A 314 27.16 32.67 -12.26
C GLY A 314 28.29 33.28 -13.09
N MET A 315 27.96 33.79 -14.28
CA MET A 315 28.88 34.53 -15.11
C MET A 315 29.17 35.87 -14.43
N GLY A 316 30.24 35.91 -13.63
CA GLY A 316 30.69 37.10 -12.93
C GLY A 316 32.09 36.87 -12.39
N ASP A 317 33.08 36.99 -13.27
CA ASP A 317 34.29 37.79 -13.02
C ASP A 317 35.27 37.65 -14.19
N SER A 318 35.46 38.78 -14.87
CA SER A 318 36.42 38.98 -15.94
C SER A 318 37.80 39.26 -15.37
N SER A 319 38.69 38.26 -15.35
CA SER A 319 40.12 38.42 -15.68
C SER A 319 40.93 37.16 -15.34
N SER A 320 41.34 36.38 -16.35
CA SER A 320 42.71 35.82 -16.54
C SER A 320 42.71 34.71 -17.62
N PRO A 321 43.76 34.57 -18.45
CA PRO A 321 43.66 33.87 -19.74
C PRO A 321 44.18 32.43 -19.73
N ARG A 322 43.57 31.62 -20.62
CA ARG A 322 44.11 30.44 -21.31
C ARG A 322 44.51 29.23 -20.46
N HIS A 323 43.61 28.26 -20.38
CA HIS A 323 43.96 26.88 -20.73
C HIS A 323 42.83 26.26 -21.56
N SER A 324 43.19 25.83 -22.76
CA SER A 324 42.37 25.16 -23.74
C SER A 324 41.78 23.85 -23.20
N LEU A 325 40.47 23.81 -22.96
CA LEU A 325 39.72 22.56 -22.78
C LEU A 325 38.68 22.41 -23.89
N ARG A 326 39.06 21.52 -24.80
CA ARG A 326 38.29 20.77 -25.79
C ARG A 326 36.78 20.79 -25.50
N ARG A 327 36.06 21.53 -26.35
CA ARG A 327 34.60 21.51 -26.48
C ARG A 327 34.18 20.08 -26.82
N VAL A 328 33.80 19.27 -25.82
CA VAL A 328 33.07 18.03 -26.07
C VAL A 328 31.68 18.46 -26.48
N SER A 329 31.36 18.25 -27.75
CA SER A 329 30.02 18.41 -28.31
C SER A 329 29.07 17.49 -27.54
N SER A 330 28.40 17.99 -26.52
CA SER A 330 27.17 17.39 -26.03
C SER A 330 26.19 17.42 -27.21
N SER A 331 25.95 16.24 -27.78
CA SER A 331 24.91 16.01 -28.78
C SER A 331 23.65 16.77 -28.36
N LYS A 332 23.06 17.50 -29.30
CA LYS A 332 21.81 18.25 -29.16
C LYS A 332 20.72 17.30 -28.63
N LYS A 333 20.56 17.17 -27.30
CA LYS A 333 19.36 16.61 -26.71
C LYS A 333 18.25 17.62 -26.97
N LEU A 334 17.30 17.24 -27.81
CA LEU A 334 16.03 17.93 -28.02
C LEU A 334 15.50 18.37 -26.64
N HIS A 335 15.34 19.68 -26.42
CA HIS A 335 14.77 20.21 -25.18
C HIS A 335 13.29 19.81 -25.10
N HIS A 336 13.00 18.60 -24.64
CA HIS A 336 11.66 18.23 -24.24
C HIS A 336 11.38 18.74 -22.83
N ASP A 337 10.18 19.31 -22.65
CA ASP A 337 9.67 19.76 -21.36
C ASP A 337 9.67 18.60 -20.34
N PRO A 338 10.36 18.73 -19.17
CA PRO A 338 10.39 17.72 -18.13
C PRO A 338 9.00 17.22 -17.71
N VAL A 339 7.99 18.10 -17.72
CA VAL A 339 6.59 17.78 -17.39
C VAL A 339 5.99 16.81 -18.41
N GLN A 340 6.19 17.08 -19.71
CA GLN A 340 5.70 16.23 -20.80
C GLN A 340 6.44 14.88 -20.82
N ASN A 341 7.74 14.87 -20.55
CA ASN A 341 8.53 13.65 -20.47
C ASN A 341 8.08 12.74 -19.33
N ALA A 342 7.85 13.27 -18.12
CA ALA A 342 7.34 12.48 -17.01
C ALA A 342 5.95 11.90 -17.32
N SER A 343 5.04 12.73 -17.85
CA SER A 343 3.67 12.32 -18.18
C SER A 343 3.63 11.22 -19.26
N SER A 344 4.37 11.39 -20.36
CA SER A 344 4.43 10.40 -21.45
C SER A 344 5.04 9.07 -21.01
N ARG A 345 6.09 9.10 -20.17
CA ARG A 345 6.69 7.89 -19.61
C ARG A 345 5.71 7.12 -18.72
N ALA A 346 4.98 7.82 -17.85
CA ALA A 346 3.97 7.20 -17.01
C ALA A 346 2.84 6.55 -17.83
N GLU A 347 2.37 7.22 -18.89
CA GLU A 347 1.32 6.68 -19.76
C GLU A 347 1.79 5.43 -20.54
N LEU A 348 3.01 5.45 -21.08
CA LEU A 348 3.60 4.29 -21.75
C LEU A 348 3.74 3.10 -20.79
N HIS A 349 4.19 3.35 -19.56
CA HIS A 349 4.31 2.32 -18.54
C HIS A 349 2.96 1.69 -18.19
N ARG A 350 1.93 2.53 -18.00
CA ARG A 350 0.56 2.08 -17.73
C ARG A 350 0.00 1.21 -18.86
N LYS A 351 0.26 1.57 -20.13
CA LYS A 351 -0.11 0.75 -21.30
C LYS A 351 0.61 -0.61 -21.30
N SER A 352 1.86 -0.66 -20.87
CA SER A 352 2.60 -1.91 -20.73
C SER A 352 2.01 -2.81 -19.65
N ILE A 353 1.62 -2.26 -18.49
CA ILE A 353 0.99 -3.03 -17.40
C ILE A 353 -0.35 -3.62 -17.86
N ALA A 354 -1.15 -2.84 -18.60
CA ALA A 354 -2.45 -3.30 -19.11
C ALA A 354 -2.35 -4.51 -20.07
N GLN A 355 -1.17 -4.80 -20.63
CA GLN A 355 -0.90 -5.95 -21.49
C GLN A 355 -0.35 -7.17 -20.71
N MET A 356 -0.02 -7.01 -19.43
CA MET A 356 0.54 -8.09 -18.62
C MET A 356 -0.54 -9.12 -18.25
N LYS A 357 -0.17 -10.40 -18.27
CA LYS A 357 -0.97 -11.48 -17.70
C LYS A 357 -0.62 -11.63 -16.22
N ILE A 358 -1.40 -10.99 -15.35
CA ILE A 358 -1.14 -11.01 -13.90
C ILE A 358 -1.91 -12.16 -13.27
N ASN A 359 -1.21 -12.96 -12.48
CA ASN A 359 -1.80 -14.05 -11.70
C ASN A 359 -2.48 -13.43 -10.46
N ALA A 360 -3.78 -13.14 -10.56
CA ALA A 360 -4.53 -12.46 -9.51
C ALA A 360 -4.83 -13.43 -8.34
N ARG A 361 -3.87 -13.60 -7.43
CA ARG A 361 -3.99 -14.49 -6.26
C ARG A 361 -4.44 -13.77 -4.98
N SER A 362 -4.27 -12.45 -4.86
CA SER A 362 -4.78 -11.67 -3.72
C SER A 362 -5.95 -10.75 -4.09
N VAL A 363 -6.81 -10.41 -3.11
CA VAL A 363 -7.96 -9.50 -3.32
C VAL A 363 -7.49 -8.09 -3.67
N GLN A 364 -6.37 -7.63 -3.13
CA GLN A 364 -5.85 -6.31 -3.46
C GLN A 364 -5.28 -6.26 -4.88
N ASP A 365 -4.61 -7.32 -5.35
CA ASP A 365 -4.20 -7.45 -6.76
C ASP A 365 -5.40 -7.34 -7.69
N MET A 366 -6.49 -8.01 -7.34
CA MET A 366 -7.73 -7.97 -8.12
C MET A 366 -8.31 -6.56 -8.19
N HIS A 367 -8.10 -5.71 -7.17
CA HIS A 367 -8.56 -4.32 -7.19
C HIS A 367 -7.63 -3.39 -7.99
N ILE A 368 -6.32 -3.49 -7.76
CA ILE A 368 -5.31 -2.61 -8.36
C ILE A 368 -5.12 -2.94 -9.84
N TYR A 369 -5.09 -4.22 -10.23
CA TYR A 369 -4.88 -4.64 -11.62
C TYR A 369 -6.18 -4.73 -12.44
N ALA A 370 -7.37 -4.68 -11.83
CA ALA A 370 -8.62 -4.71 -12.60
C ALA A 370 -8.78 -3.51 -13.53
N ASN A 371 -8.26 -2.34 -13.14
CA ASN A 371 -8.22 -1.19 -14.03
C ASN A 371 -6.93 -0.38 -13.84
N PRO A 372 -5.85 -0.74 -14.57
CA PRO A 372 -4.58 -0.03 -14.51
C PRO A 372 -4.67 1.47 -14.79
N SER A 373 -5.70 1.90 -15.54
CA SER A 373 -5.99 3.31 -15.83
C SER A 373 -6.14 4.14 -14.57
N ARG A 374 -6.74 3.56 -13.52
CA ARG A 374 -7.08 4.23 -12.25
C ARG A 374 -5.94 4.27 -11.23
N VAL A 375 -4.85 3.57 -11.51
CA VAL A 375 -3.73 3.44 -10.57
C VAL A 375 -2.66 4.47 -10.92
N PRO A 376 -2.15 5.22 -9.92
CA PRO A 376 -1.07 6.16 -10.17
C PRO A 376 0.21 5.43 -10.57
N VAL A 377 1.03 6.08 -11.39
CA VAL A 377 2.39 5.62 -11.69
C VAL A 377 3.37 6.56 -11.01
N VAL A 378 4.37 6.02 -10.32
CA VAL A 378 5.38 6.81 -9.59
C VAL A 378 6.72 6.70 -10.30
N LEU A 379 7.25 7.82 -10.80
CA LEU A 379 8.59 7.90 -11.38
C LEU A 379 9.58 8.30 -10.29
N ILE A 380 10.61 7.49 -10.07
CA ILE A 380 11.58 7.73 -8.98
C ILE A 380 12.94 8.09 -9.55
N GLU A 381 13.48 9.21 -9.06
CA GLU A 381 14.90 9.57 -9.14
C GLU A 381 15.49 9.48 -7.73
N GLN A 382 16.28 8.43 -7.47
CA GLN A 382 16.86 8.19 -6.15
C GLN A 382 18.38 8.37 -6.17
N HIS A 383 18.87 9.05 -5.15
CA HIS A 383 20.28 9.32 -4.91
C HIS A 383 20.65 8.90 -3.49
N VAL A 384 21.61 7.98 -3.39
CA VAL A 384 22.16 7.53 -2.12
C VAL A 384 23.52 8.19 -1.95
N MET A 385 23.65 9.06 -0.95
CA MET A 385 24.89 9.75 -0.64
C MET A 385 25.65 8.92 0.39
N VAL A 386 26.63 8.15 -0.11
CA VAL A 386 27.48 7.27 0.71
C VAL A 386 28.80 7.97 1.03
N VAL A 387 29.24 7.87 2.27
CA VAL A 387 30.54 8.38 2.72
C VAL A 387 31.67 7.59 2.05
N PRO A 388 32.65 8.23 1.37
CA PRO A 388 33.89 7.57 1.02
C PRO A 388 34.64 7.25 2.32
N GLN A 389 34.85 5.96 2.62
CA GLN A 389 35.74 5.56 3.70
C GLN A 389 37.18 6.00 3.36
N HIS A 390 37.57 7.19 3.81
CA HIS A 390 38.97 7.58 3.83
C HIS A 390 39.66 6.89 5.00
N GLY A 391 40.32 5.76 4.72
CA GLY A 391 41.32 5.19 5.61
C GLY A 391 41.47 3.67 5.62
N CYS A 392 41.92 3.06 4.52
CA CYS A 392 42.93 1.97 4.56
C CYS A 392 43.43 1.65 3.13
N ASN A 393 44.76 1.65 2.97
CA ASN A 393 45.59 1.27 1.81
C ASN A 393 44.95 1.04 0.42
N LYS A 394 45.13 2.02 -0.47
CA LYS A 394 45.13 1.84 -1.93
C LYS A 394 46.48 1.29 -2.41
N TYR A 395 46.76 0.01 -2.17
CA TYR A 395 47.69 -0.78 -2.97
C TYR A 395 47.25 -2.23 -2.81
N LEU A 396 47.16 -2.99 -3.91
CA LEU A 396 46.60 -4.35 -4.03
C LEU A 396 45.11 -4.44 -4.42
N LEU A 397 44.73 -3.85 -5.56
CA LEU A 397 43.90 -4.56 -6.56
C LEU A 397 43.91 -3.78 -7.91
N ALA A 398 45.09 -3.41 -8.38
CA ALA A 398 45.28 -3.19 -9.81
C ALA A 398 45.52 -4.57 -10.41
N ASN A 399 44.47 -5.17 -10.99
CA ASN A 399 44.47 -6.21 -12.03
C ASN A 399 43.20 -7.08 -11.94
N ALA A 400 42.10 -6.64 -12.56
CA ALA A 400 41.11 -7.53 -13.18
C ALA A 400 40.29 -6.72 -14.22
N PRO A 401 39.99 -7.29 -15.40
CA PRO A 401 39.55 -6.54 -16.57
C PRO A 401 38.06 -6.19 -16.55
N ASP A 402 37.71 -5.16 -17.33
CA ASP A 402 36.38 -4.62 -17.56
C ASP A 402 35.32 -5.70 -17.89
N LEU A 403 34.20 -5.68 -17.15
CA LEU A 403 32.97 -6.36 -17.58
C LEU A 403 31.76 -5.44 -17.43
N TYR A 404 31.07 -5.27 -18.56
CA TYR A 404 29.84 -4.50 -18.74
C TYR A 404 28.68 -5.02 -17.86
N ASN A 405 27.87 -4.07 -17.38
CA ASN A 405 26.41 -4.11 -17.16
C ASN A 405 25.77 -5.34 -16.50
N THR A 406 25.27 -5.17 -15.28
CA THR A 406 23.83 -5.22 -14.88
C THR A 406 23.78 -5.20 -13.34
N SER A 407 23.56 -4.02 -12.74
CA SER A 407 23.46 -3.89 -11.28
C SER A 407 22.05 -4.25 -10.80
N VAL A 408 21.86 -5.54 -10.52
CA VAL A 408 20.88 -6.07 -9.56
C VAL A 408 21.43 -5.76 -8.16
N PRO A 409 20.64 -5.27 -7.17
CA PRO A 409 21.11 -5.20 -5.79
C PRO A 409 21.25 -6.62 -5.22
N PRO A 410 22.23 -6.89 -4.34
CA PRO A 410 22.53 -8.25 -3.92
C PRO A 410 21.36 -8.88 -3.16
N ASN A 411 21.07 -10.14 -3.51
CA ASN A 411 20.25 -11.06 -2.72
C ASN A 411 20.82 -11.20 -1.30
N LEU A 412 20.10 -10.71 -0.30
CA LEU A 412 20.25 -11.15 1.07
C LEU A 412 19.24 -12.28 1.29
N GLN A 413 19.73 -13.52 1.17
CA GLN A 413 19.05 -14.71 1.66
C GLN A 413 18.85 -14.58 3.17
N GLY A 414 17.67 -15.04 3.61
CA GLY A 414 17.06 -14.64 4.87
C GLY A 414 17.73 -15.13 6.14
N ASP A 415 17.52 -14.33 7.19
CA ASP A 415 17.43 -14.83 8.55
C ASP A 415 15.95 -14.80 8.96
N SER A 416 15.44 -15.99 9.29
CA SER A 416 14.11 -16.21 9.83
C SER A 416 13.95 -15.48 11.17
N PHE A 417 12.98 -14.58 11.27
CA PHE A 417 12.58 -14.01 12.55
C PHE A 417 11.80 -15.06 13.36
N ALA A 418 12.55 -15.89 14.10
CA ALA A 418 12.00 -16.80 15.09
C ALA A 418 12.08 -16.18 16.50
N GLY A 419 10.92 -16.02 17.14
CA GLY A 419 10.68 -16.30 18.57
C GLY A 419 11.43 -15.52 19.67
N ASN A 420 10.67 -14.69 20.39
CA ASN A 420 10.76 -14.30 21.82
C ASN A 420 12.13 -13.95 22.46
N PRO A 421 12.31 -12.73 23.00
CA PRO A 421 13.36 -12.48 23.96
C PRO A 421 12.87 -12.79 25.39
N SER A 422 13.21 -13.98 25.89
CA SER A 422 13.42 -14.17 27.33
C SER A 422 14.92 -14.04 27.59
N GLY A 423 15.33 -12.87 28.09
CA GLY A 423 16.73 -12.55 28.37
C GLY A 423 16.93 -11.06 28.58
N GLY A 424 17.00 -10.64 29.84
CA GLY A 424 17.16 -9.24 30.24
C GLY A 424 18.39 -8.59 29.63
N LYS A 425 18.17 -7.67 28.69
CA LYS A 425 19.07 -6.59 28.32
C LYS A 425 18.26 -5.31 28.38
N ASN A 426 18.79 -4.25 28.98
CA ASN A 426 18.14 -2.92 29.07
C ASN A 426 17.75 -2.40 27.68
N THR A 427 16.54 -2.69 27.20
CA THR A 427 16.00 -2.18 25.94
C THR A 427 15.33 -0.83 26.20
N GLY A 428 16.13 0.25 26.22
CA GLY A 428 15.56 1.60 26.26
C GLY A 428 14.65 1.85 25.06
N HIS A 429 13.53 2.54 25.26
CA HIS A 429 12.53 2.78 24.22
C HIS A 429 13.05 3.73 23.13
N VAL A 430 12.67 3.47 21.87
CA VAL A 430 12.87 4.38 20.73
C VAL A 430 11.55 5.12 20.48
N LEU A 431 11.57 6.45 20.60
CA LEU A 431 10.43 7.30 20.24
C LEU A 431 10.52 7.65 18.76
N ARG A 432 9.55 7.19 17.97
CA ARG A 432 9.38 7.57 16.57
C ARG A 432 8.21 8.53 16.48
N ALA A 433 8.50 9.81 16.25
CA ALA A 433 7.52 10.88 16.18
C ALA A 433 7.35 11.34 14.73
N VAL A 434 6.11 11.45 14.25
CA VAL A 434 5.80 11.87 12.87
C VAL A 434 4.84 13.05 12.90
N ILE A 435 5.27 14.19 12.35
CA ILE A 435 4.50 15.42 12.34
C ILE A 435 3.92 15.65 10.95
N PHE A 436 2.61 15.78 10.84
CA PHE A 436 1.89 16.04 9.61
C PHE A 436 1.39 17.49 9.58
N VAL A 437 1.66 18.20 8.49
CA VAL A 437 1.36 19.64 8.37
C VAL A 437 0.58 19.90 7.08
N HIS A 438 -0.65 20.39 7.25
CA HIS A 438 -1.62 20.64 6.18
C HIS A 438 -1.25 21.84 5.30
N GLY A 439 -1.93 21.94 4.14
CA GLY A 439 -1.77 23.00 3.16
C GLY A 439 -2.59 24.27 3.44
N PHE A 440 -2.66 25.15 2.44
CA PHE A 440 -3.39 26.41 2.52
C PHE A 440 -4.90 26.15 2.58
N GLN A 441 -5.60 26.77 3.55
CA GLN A 441 -7.01 26.48 3.84
C GLN A 441 -7.30 25.00 4.13
N GLY A 442 -6.25 24.22 4.46
CA GLY A 442 -6.38 22.81 4.82
C GLY A 442 -6.77 22.60 6.27
N HIS A 443 -7.14 21.37 6.59
CA HIS A 443 -7.48 20.87 7.91
C HIS A 443 -6.44 19.82 8.36
N HIS A 444 -6.26 19.63 9.66
CA HIS A 444 -5.28 18.71 10.25
C HIS A 444 -5.52 17.26 9.80
N LEU A 445 -6.78 16.92 9.48
CA LEU A 445 -7.18 15.60 8.98
C LEU A 445 -6.87 15.37 7.49
N ASP A 446 -6.42 16.36 6.74
CA ASP A 446 -6.15 16.24 5.30
C ASP A 446 -5.10 15.16 4.98
N LEU A 447 -4.15 14.96 5.90
CA LEU A 447 -3.08 13.96 5.78
C LEU A 447 -3.40 12.63 6.48
N CYS A 448 -4.65 12.40 6.90
CA CYS A 448 -5.06 11.18 7.60
C CYS A 448 -4.78 9.90 6.83
N LEU A 449 -5.01 9.87 5.50
CA LEU A 449 -4.73 8.67 4.72
C LEU A 449 -3.23 8.36 4.69
N ILE A 450 -2.38 9.37 4.53
CA ILE A 450 -0.92 9.22 4.55
C ILE A 450 -0.44 8.76 5.92
N ARG A 451 -1.00 9.33 7.00
CA ARG A 451 -0.76 8.87 8.38
C ARG A 451 -1.16 7.41 8.56
N ASN A 452 -2.32 6.99 8.04
CA ASN A 452 -2.77 5.61 8.16
C ASN A 452 -1.80 4.65 7.45
N GLN A 453 -1.32 5.01 6.25
CA GLN A 453 -0.30 4.22 5.54
C GLN A 453 1.02 4.16 6.31
N TRP A 454 1.40 5.24 6.98
CA TRP A 454 2.56 5.22 7.86
C TRP A 454 2.37 4.28 9.05
N LEU A 455 1.21 4.33 9.71
CA LEU A 455 0.93 3.52 10.90
C LEU A 455 0.80 2.02 10.60
N LEU A 456 0.41 1.65 9.38
CA LEU A 456 0.48 0.25 8.94
C LEU A 456 1.92 -0.26 8.88
N ARG A 457 2.88 0.61 8.54
CA ARG A 457 4.30 0.27 8.50
C ARG A 457 4.98 0.36 9.84
N ASP A 458 4.68 1.41 10.59
CA ASP A 458 5.20 1.63 11.93
C ASP A 458 4.04 1.81 12.92
N PRO A 459 3.44 0.71 13.40
CA PRO A 459 2.45 0.79 14.45
C PRO A 459 3.02 1.43 15.72
N GLY A 460 4.33 1.50 15.94
CA GLY A 460 4.89 2.17 17.11
C GLY A 460 4.98 3.70 17.00
N ALA A 461 4.71 4.27 15.82
CA ALA A 461 4.85 5.71 15.60
C ALA A 461 3.83 6.53 16.40
N GLU A 462 4.31 7.64 16.92
CA GLU A 462 3.52 8.67 17.59
C GLU A 462 3.29 9.82 16.61
N CYS A 463 2.07 9.93 16.08
CA CYS A 463 1.73 10.93 15.08
C CYS A 463 1.12 12.20 15.69
N LEU A 464 1.51 13.36 15.18
CA LEU A 464 0.86 14.65 15.41
C LEU A 464 0.29 15.15 14.08
N LEU A 465 -1.02 15.32 14.00
CA LEU A 465 -1.67 16.11 12.95
C LEU A 465 -1.73 17.56 13.45
N SER A 466 -0.97 18.47 12.85
CA SER A 466 -0.84 19.86 13.33
C SER A 466 -2.14 20.64 13.15
N GLU A 467 -2.66 21.22 14.22
CA GLU A 467 -3.88 22.04 14.25
C GLU A 467 -3.57 23.54 14.37
N THR A 468 -2.37 23.90 14.84
CA THR A 468 -2.06 25.29 15.24
C THR A 468 -2.15 26.35 14.14
N ASN A 469 -2.16 25.94 12.87
CA ASN A 469 -2.24 26.81 11.70
C ASN A 469 -3.58 26.72 10.96
N GLU A 470 -4.52 25.90 11.42
CA GLU A 470 -5.89 25.84 10.90
C GLU A 470 -6.55 27.22 10.95
N ASP A 471 -7.32 27.54 9.91
CA ASP A 471 -7.96 28.84 9.68
C ASP A 471 -7.02 30.06 9.67
N ARG A 472 -5.71 29.85 9.80
CA ARG A 472 -4.70 30.88 10.00
C ARG A 472 -3.52 30.71 9.04
N THR A 473 -3.79 30.16 7.86
CA THR A 473 -2.82 29.92 6.78
C THR A 473 -2.59 31.14 5.89
N TYR A 474 -3.25 32.27 6.15
CA TYR A 474 -3.15 33.50 5.36
C TYR A 474 -2.01 34.44 5.80
N GLY A 475 -1.48 34.23 7.00
CA GLY A 475 -0.51 35.12 7.65
C GLY A 475 0.92 34.99 7.15
N ASP A 476 1.87 35.45 7.95
CA ASP A 476 3.32 35.35 7.68
C ASP A 476 3.86 33.93 7.93
N PHE A 477 4.70 33.41 7.03
CA PHE A 477 5.28 32.07 7.19
C PHE A 477 6.18 31.92 8.41
N LYS A 478 6.88 32.98 8.85
CA LYS A 478 7.69 32.93 10.07
C LYS A 478 6.82 32.73 11.29
N GLU A 479 5.69 33.44 11.35
CA GLU A 479 4.70 33.30 12.43
C GLU A 479 4.02 31.92 12.40
N MET A 480 3.67 31.40 11.22
CA MET A 480 3.17 30.03 11.07
C MET A 480 4.19 28.99 11.54
N GLY A 481 5.47 29.18 11.19
CA GLY A 481 6.57 28.32 11.63
C GLY A 481 6.78 28.36 13.13
N ARG A 482 6.71 29.55 13.76
CA ARG A 482 6.78 29.72 15.22
C ARG A 482 5.66 28.97 15.94
N ARG A 483 4.43 29.03 15.42
CA ARG A 483 3.28 28.29 15.95
C ARG A 483 3.50 26.78 15.87
N LEU A 484 3.87 26.26 14.69
CA LEU A 484 4.19 24.85 14.51
C LEU A 484 5.33 24.39 15.44
N ALA A 485 6.40 25.17 15.57
CA ALA A 485 7.51 24.84 16.45
C ALA A 485 7.06 24.71 17.92
N ASN A 486 6.15 25.57 18.39
CA ASN A 486 5.61 25.46 19.75
C ASN A 486 4.79 24.17 19.94
N GLU A 487 3.94 23.83 18.98
CA GLU A 487 3.09 22.65 19.01
C GLU A 487 3.93 21.36 19.00
N VAL A 488 4.90 21.26 18.09
CA VAL A 488 5.82 20.11 18.00
C VAL A 488 6.62 19.95 19.29
N VAL A 489 7.17 21.03 19.85
CA VAL A 489 7.91 20.95 21.12
C VAL A 489 7.01 20.52 22.28
N SER A 490 5.77 21.00 22.33
CA SER A 490 4.79 20.59 23.35
C SER A 490 4.48 19.10 23.24
N PHE A 491 4.21 18.63 22.02
CA PHE A 491 3.97 17.22 21.72
C PHE A 491 5.15 16.33 22.12
N LEU A 492 6.36 16.68 21.69
CA LEU A 492 7.57 15.91 21.99
C LEU A 492 7.86 15.86 23.49
N LYS A 493 7.71 16.97 24.21
CA LYS A 493 7.89 16.99 25.67
C LYS A 493 6.89 16.07 26.37
N ASN A 494 5.60 16.16 26.02
CA ASN A 494 4.57 15.29 26.58
C ASN A 494 4.90 13.80 26.36
N LYS A 495 5.36 13.43 25.16
CA LYS A 495 5.77 12.05 24.86
C LYS A 495 7.01 11.65 25.65
N LEU A 496 8.07 12.46 25.64
CA LEU A 496 9.30 12.19 26.39
C LEU A 496 9.04 12.06 27.90
N ASP A 497 8.14 12.86 28.47
CA ASP A 497 7.75 12.78 29.89
C ASP A 497 7.01 11.47 30.20
N LYS A 498 6.23 10.93 29.25
CA LYS A 498 5.60 9.61 29.38
C LYS A 498 6.65 8.50 29.33
N TYR A 499 7.59 8.54 28.39
CA TYR A 499 8.66 7.54 28.30
C TYR A 499 9.62 7.59 29.50
N SER A 500 9.89 8.77 30.05
CA SER A 500 10.71 8.93 31.25
C SER A 500 10.13 8.21 32.46
N ARG A 501 8.79 8.09 32.55
CA ARG A 501 8.10 7.32 33.60
C ARG A 501 8.16 5.80 33.39
N HIS A 502 8.52 5.34 32.19
CA HIS A 502 8.52 3.92 31.80
C HIS A 502 9.92 3.41 31.39
N GLY A 503 10.98 3.96 31.99
CA GLY A 503 12.37 3.49 31.76
C GLY A 503 13.21 4.33 30.79
N GLY A 504 12.71 5.48 30.35
CA GLY A 504 13.46 6.47 29.56
C GLY A 504 13.43 6.23 28.05
N CYS A 505 13.79 7.28 27.30
CA CYS A 505 13.91 7.25 25.84
C CYS A 505 15.38 7.23 25.44
N ARG A 506 15.83 6.17 24.74
CA ARG A 506 17.22 6.02 24.28
C ARG A 506 17.49 6.79 22.99
N GLU A 507 16.50 6.80 22.10
CA GLU A 507 16.63 7.38 20.76
C GLU A 507 15.30 8.05 20.37
N LEU A 508 15.40 9.25 19.78
CA LEU A 508 14.28 9.95 19.17
C LEU A 508 14.53 10.05 17.66
N ARG A 509 13.56 9.59 16.87
CA ARG A 509 13.47 9.83 15.42
C ARG A 509 12.30 10.76 15.17
N LEU A 510 12.58 11.92 14.59
CA LEU A 510 11.59 12.94 14.30
C LEU A 510 11.43 13.09 12.79
N SER A 511 10.26 12.73 12.29
CA SER A 511 9.90 12.80 10.87
C SER A 511 8.84 13.89 10.64
N PHE A 512 8.87 14.48 9.45
CA PHE A 512 7.91 15.50 9.02
C PHE A 512 7.30 15.13 7.67
N VAL A 513 5.99 15.30 7.56
CA VAL A 513 5.21 15.15 6.32
C VAL A 513 4.46 16.44 6.08
N GLY A 514 4.72 17.10 4.96
CA GLY A 514 4.05 18.36 4.61
C GLY A 514 3.31 18.25 3.30
N HIS A 515 2.12 18.83 3.22
CA HIS A 515 1.41 19.06 1.95
C HIS A 515 1.45 20.54 1.57
N SER A 516 1.71 20.85 0.30
CA SER A 516 1.62 22.21 -0.23
C SER A 516 2.47 23.19 0.61
N ILE A 517 1.91 24.33 1.01
CA ILE A 517 2.59 25.33 1.85
C ILE A 517 2.98 24.80 3.24
N GLY A 518 2.42 23.68 3.71
CA GLY A 518 2.83 23.01 4.95
C GLY A 518 4.32 22.70 4.97
N ASN A 519 4.92 22.41 3.80
CA ASN A 519 6.35 22.22 3.62
C ASN A 519 7.18 23.50 3.92
N VAL A 520 6.65 24.67 3.57
CA VAL A 520 7.28 25.96 3.87
C VAL A 520 7.17 26.27 5.36
N ILE A 521 6.02 25.95 5.96
CA ILE A 521 5.79 26.10 7.42
C ILE A 521 6.75 25.19 8.20
N ILE A 522 6.94 23.93 7.77
CA ILE A 522 7.92 23.00 8.38
C ILE A 522 9.31 23.59 8.32
N ARG A 523 9.79 24.00 7.14
CA ARG A 523 11.12 24.60 7.00
C ARG A 523 11.28 25.86 7.87
N SER A 524 10.24 26.69 7.95
CA SER A 524 10.26 27.85 8.84
C SER A 524 10.34 27.45 10.31
N ALA A 525 9.57 26.44 10.74
CA ALA A 525 9.59 25.94 12.11
C ALA A 525 10.97 25.37 12.49
N LEU A 526 11.64 24.65 11.58
CA LEU A 526 12.97 24.11 11.81
C LEU A 526 14.04 25.18 12.04
N SER A 527 13.78 26.43 11.61
CA SER A 527 14.66 27.56 11.90
C SER A 527 14.46 28.19 13.28
N GLU A 528 13.38 27.82 13.99
CA GLU A 528 13.05 28.39 15.28
C GLU A 528 13.99 27.88 16.39
N PRO A 529 14.47 28.76 17.29
CA PRO A 529 15.38 28.37 18.38
C PRO A 529 14.84 27.23 19.26
N LYS A 530 13.52 27.13 19.42
CA LYS A 530 12.90 26.10 20.27
C LYS A 530 13.06 24.68 19.73
N LEU A 531 13.23 24.51 18.42
CA LEU A 531 13.42 23.19 17.79
C LEU A 531 14.89 22.78 17.68
N GLN A 532 15.84 23.70 17.93
CA GLN A 532 17.29 23.43 17.90
C GLN A 532 17.71 22.15 18.64
N PRO A 533 17.21 21.84 19.85
CA PRO A 533 17.61 20.62 20.57
C PRO A 533 17.24 19.31 19.86
N PHE A 534 16.23 19.34 18.98
CA PHE A 534 15.68 18.17 18.28
C PHE A 534 16.20 18.03 16.85
N LEU A 535 16.94 19.00 16.31
CA LEU A 535 17.40 18.96 14.91
C LEU A 535 18.33 17.77 14.61
N LYS A 536 19.11 17.33 15.60
CA LYS A 536 19.96 16.12 15.50
C LYS A 536 19.16 14.80 15.40
N ASN A 537 17.87 14.85 15.71
CA ASN A 537 16.97 13.70 15.72
C ASN A 537 16.14 13.58 14.44
N LEU A 538 16.33 14.48 13.48
CA LEU A 538 15.57 14.49 12.23
C LEU A 538 15.85 13.24 11.41
N HIS A 539 14.80 12.51 11.06
CA HIS A 539 14.88 11.24 10.36
C HIS A 539 14.41 11.37 8.92
N THR A 540 13.10 11.49 8.70
CA THR A 540 12.51 11.51 7.36
C THR A 540 11.71 12.77 7.12
N TYR A 541 11.97 13.43 5.99
CA TYR A 541 11.17 14.52 5.48
C TYR A 541 10.48 14.08 4.19
N MET A 542 9.15 13.98 4.21
CA MET A 542 8.33 13.69 3.03
C MET A 542 7.54 14.95 2.64
N SER A 543 7.98 15.60 1.57
CA SER A 543 7.36 16.82 1.05
C SER A 543 6.43 16.51 -0.11
N ILE A 544 5.12 16.56 0.12
CA ILE A 544 4.09 16.36 -0.89
C ILE A 544 3.70 17.71 -1.51
N SER A 545 4.09 17.90 -2.77
CA SER A 545 3.87 19.12 -3.55
C SER A 545 4.31 20.41 -2.83
N GLY A 546 5.52 20.43 -2.27
CA GLY A 546 6.02 21.58 -1.49
C GLY A 546 6.59 22.70 -2.37
N PRO A 547 6.13 23.97 -2.29
CA PRO A 547 6.66 25.06 -3.10
C PRO A 547 8.00 25.60 -2.57
N HIS A 548 9.05 24.78 -2.53
CA HIS A 548 10.33 25.07 -1.87
C HIS A 548 11.08 26.30 -2.42
N LEU A 549 10.84 26.64 -3.68
CA LEU A 549 11.43 27.78 -4.40
C LEU A 549 10.37 28.85 -4.73
N GLY A 550 9.22 28.81 -4.05
CA GLY A 550 8.07 29.68 -4.32
C GLY A 550 7.45 29.46 -5.70
N TYR A 551 6.74 30.47 -6.20
CA TYR A 551 5.91 30.42 -7.41
C TYR A 551 6.53 31.11 -8.64
N TRP A 552 7.81 31.48 -8.57
CA TRP A 552 8.51 31.95 -9.75
C TRP A 552 8.63 30.87 -10.82
N TYR A 553 8.53 31.32 -12.08
CA TYR A 553 8.54 30.48 -13.29
C TYR A 553 7.39 29.45 -13.36
N SER A 554 6.28 29.69 -12.65
CA SER A 554 5.04 28.94 -12.84
C SER A 554 4.56 29.05 -14.29
N SER A 555 4.37 27.91 -14.95
CA SER A 555 3.89 27.82 -16.33
C SER A 555 2.35 27.91 -16.46
N ASN A 556 1.61 27.82 -15.35
CA ASN A 556 0.14 27.81 -15.37
C ASN A 556 -0.44 29.24 -15.36
N SER A 557 -0.89 29.72 -16.52
CA SER A 557 -1.43 31.07 -16.71
C SER A 557 -2.74 31.32 -15.96
N LEU A 558 -3.61 30.31 -15.82
CA LEU A 558 -4.88 30.42 -15.08
C LEU A 558 -4.63 30.56 -13.59
N PHE A 559 -3.75 29.73 -13.04
CA PHE A 559 -3.32 29.84 -11.65
C PHE A 559 -2.65 31.20 -11.38
N ASN A 560 -1.74 31.64 -12.26
CA ASN A 560 -1.08 32.93 -12.13
C ASN A 560 -2.07 34.10 -12.15
N SER A 561 -3.14 34.01 -12.95
CA SER A 561 -4.21 35.02 -13.01
C SER A 561 -5.04 35.05 -11.72
N GLY A 562 -5.41 33.88 -11.19
CA GLY A 562 -6.11 33.77 -9.90
C GLY A 562 -5.25 34.27 -8.72
N LEU A 563 -3.97 33.93 -8.72
CA LEU A 563 -2.99 34.39 -7.75
C LEU A 563 -2.79 35.91 -7.79
N TRP A 564 -2.75 36.51 -8.99
CA TRP A 564 -2.73 37.95 -9.15
C TRP A 564 -3.97 38.64 -8.56
N LEU A 565 -5.15 38.03 -8.72
CA LEU A 565 -6.39 38.52 -8.11
C LEU A 565 -6.34 38.40 -6.58
N MET A 566 -5.90 37.24 -6.06
CA MET A 566 -5.77 37.02 -4.62
C MET A 566 -4.83 38.03 -3.97
N LYS A 567 -3.69 38.36 -4.59
CA LYS A 567 -2.76 39.39 -4.09
C LYS A 567 -3.38 40.77 -3.89
N ARG A 568 -4.48 41.10 -4.59
CA ARG A 568 -5.17 42.38 -4.43
C ARG A 568 -6.06 42.41 -3.18
N LEU A 569 -6.34 41.26 -2.59
CA LEU A 569 -7.09 41.14 -1.34
C LEU A 569 -6.15 41.42 -0.16
N LYS A 570 -6.50 42.42 0.67
CA LYS A 570 -5.76 42.73 1.90
C LYS A 570 -5.80 41.52 2.84
N GLY A 571 -4.65 41.13 3.40
CA GLY A 571 -4.54 40.10 4.43
C GLY A 571 -3.89 38.77 4.00
N LEU A 572 -3.41 38.63 2.75
CA LEU A 572 -2.77 37.41 2.24
C LEU A 572 -1.24 37.49 2.20
N GLN A 573 -0.59 37.68 3.36
CA GLN A 573 0.86 37.87 3.45
C GLN A 573 1.66 36.67 2.90
N CYS A 574 1.19 35.45 3.15
CA CYS A 574 1.81 34.23 2.61
C CYS A 574 1.88 34.23 1.07
N MET A 575 0.87 34.80 0.39
CA MET A 575 0.83 34.87 -1.07
C MET A 575 1.86 35.86 -1.61
N HIS A 576 2.09 36.97 -0.90
CA HIS A 576 3.18 37.89 -1.24
C HIS A 576 4.54 37.21 -1.11
N GLN A 577 4.75 36.42 -0.04
CA GLN A 577 5.99 35.65 0.17
C GLN A 577 6.17 34.56 -0.90
N LEU A 578 5.13 33.77 -1.20
CA LEU A 578 5.16 32.73 -2.24
C LEU A 578 5.55 33.25 -3.62
N THR A 579 5.33 34.53 -3.87
CA THR A 579 5.50 35.15 -5.18
C THR A 579 6.58 36.22 -5.21
N PHE A 580 7.36 36.34 -4.15
CA PHE A 580 8.48 37.26 -4.03
C PHE A 580 8.07 38.73 -4.22
N THR A 581 6.91 39.09 -3.67
CA THR A 581 6.38 40.47 -3.64
C THR A 581 6.20 40.99 -2.22
N ASP A 582 6.83 40.33 -1.24
CA ASP A 582 6.94 40.72 0.16
C ASP A 582 8.03 41.79 0.38
N GLU A 583 9.04 41.82 -0.48
CA GLU A 583 10.15 42.78 -0.44
C GLU A 583 10.47 43.32 -1.83
N GLN A 584 11.03 44.53 -1.92
CA GLN A 584 11.46 45.12 -3.20
C GLN A 584 12.71 44.45 -3.77
N ASP A 585 13.65 44.10 -2.88
CA ASP A 585 14.86 43.39 -3.26
C ASP A 585 14.64 41.87 -3.13
N PRO A 586 14.74 41.11 -4.23
CA PRO A 586 14.70 39.65 -4.24
C PRO A 586 15.54 38.96 -3.16
N GLN A 587 16.72 39.50 -2.83
CA GLN A 587 17.63 38.92 -1.83
C GLN A 587 17.18 39.17 -0.38
N ASN A 588 16.17 40.01 -0.16
CA ASN A 588 15.58 40.25 1.15
C ASN A 588 14.26 39.51 1.37
N THR A 589 13.70 38.90 0.32
CA THR A 589 12.46 38.12 0.39
C THR A 589 12.57 36.96 1.38
N PHE A 590 11.42 36.55 1.93
CA PHE A 590 11.33 35.44 2.87
C PHE A 590 11.93 34.15 2.32
N PHE A 591 11.59 33.78 1.07
CA PHE A 591 12.07 32.54 0.46
C PHE A 591 13.58 32.52 0.26
N TYR A 592 14.17 33.66 -0.13
CA TYR A 592 15.62 33.75 -0.27
C TYR A 592 16.32 33.52 1.07
N LYS A 593 15.83 34.17 2.14
CA LYS A 593 16.34 33.97 3.50
C LYS A 593 16.13 32.52 3.97
N LEU A 594 14.96 31.93 3.73
CA LEU A 594 14.64 30.55 4.11
C LEU A 594 15.58 29.53 3.43
N CYS A 595 15.91 29.74 2.15
CA CYS A 595 16.82 28.85 1.43
C CYS A 595 18.25 28.88 1.98
N LYS A 596 18.66 29.96 2.64
CA LYS A 596 19.97 30.04 3.33
C LYS A 596 20.00 29.35 4.69
N LEU A 597 18.83 29.06 5.28
CA LEU A 597 18.74 28.40 6.58
C LEU A 597 18.87 26.87 6.42
N LYS A 598 19.61 26.24 7.33
CA LYS A 598 19.88 24.79 7.39
C LYS A 598 18.64 23.99 7.81
N THR A 599 17.67 23.94 6.92
CA THR A 599 16.34 23.32 7.14
C THR A 599 16.24 21.93 6.53
N LEU A 600 17.14 21.57 5.62
CA LEU A 600 17.18 20.26 4.95
C LEU A 600 18.41 19.44 5.37
N GLU A 601 19.47 20.10 5.84
CA GLU A 601 20.80 19.52 6.12
C GLU A 601 20.82 18.44 7.21
N ASN A 602 19.81 18.33 8.08
CA ASN A 602 19.86 17.40 9.21
C ASN A 602 19.02 16.13 9.01
N PHE A 603 18.24 16.04 7.94
CA PHE A 603 17.45 14.83 7.66
C PHE A 603 18.32 13.69 7.12
N LYS A 604 18.01 12.46 7.53
CA LYS A 604 18.60 11.23 6.96
C LYS A 604 17.97 10.90 5.61
N ASN A 605 16.66 11.08 5.51
CA ASN A 605 15.87 10.78 4.31
C ASN A 605 15.08 12.02 3.89
N ILE A 606 15.22 12.42 2.63
CA ILE A 606 14.46 13.52 2.02
C ILE A 606 13.75 12.98 0.79
N ILE A 607 12.42 12.98 0.84
CA ILE A 607 11.54 12.47 -0.22
C ILE A 607 10.70 13.65 -0.72
N LEU A 608 10.92 14.07 -1.96
CA LEU A 608 10.13 15.11 -2.62
C LEU A 608 9.13 14.45 -3.54
N VAL A 609 7.84 14.58 -3.22
CA VAL A 609 6.75 14.04 -4.03
C VAL A 609 6.15 15.19 -4.84
N SER A 610 6.14 15.05 -6.15
CA SER A 610 5.63 16.04 -7.12
C SER A 610 4.66 15.40 -8.09
N SER A 611 3.87 16.19 -8.79
CA SER A 611 3.11 15.70 -9.96
C SER A 611 3.30 16.68 -11.12
N PRO A 612 3.58 16.19 -12.35
CA PRO A 612 3.57 17.03 -13.54
C PRO A 612 2.16 17.58 -13.84
N GLN A 613 1.12 17.06 -13.19
CA GLN A 613 -0.28 17.44 -13.36
C GLN A 613 -0.74 18.48 -12.32
N ASP A 614 0.08 18.78 -11.31
CA ASP A 614 -0.23 19.79 -10.31
C ASP A 614 -0.10 21.19 -10.93
N GLY A 615 -1.23 21.89 -11.00
CA GLY A 615 -1.29 23.24 -11.54
C GLY A 615 -1.14 24.35 -10.50
N TYR A 616 -1.11 24.02 -9.21
CA TYR A 616 -1.06 24.98 -8.09
C TYR A 616 0.39 25.24 -7.67
N VAL A 617 1.19 24.19 -7.58
CA VAL A 617 2.59 24.27 -7.19
C VAL A 617 3.47 24.07 -8.42
N PRO A 618 4.40 24.99 -8.75
CA PRO A 618 5.27 24.80 -9.89
C PRO A 618 6.09 23.51 -9.76
N TYR A 619 6.08 22.70 -10.81
CA TYR A 619 6.72 21.39 -10.84
C TYR A 619 8.19 21.40 -10.38
N HIS A 620 8.99 22.36 -10.85
CA HIS A 620 10.40 22.51 -10.46
C HIS A 620 10.57 22.93 -9.00
N SER A 621 9.62 23.67 -8.43
CA SER A 621 9.62 24.11 -7.04
C SER A 621 9.37 22.92 -6.11
N ALA A 622 8.40 22.07 -6.44
CA ALA A 622 8.12 20.81 -5.74
C ALA A 622 9.32 19.85 -5.73
N ARG A 623 10.11 19.85 -6.81
CA ARG A 623 11.27 18.98 -7.00
C ARG A 623 12.58 19.53 -6.45
N ILE A 624 12.65 20.81 -6.06
CA ILE A 624 13.92 21.53 -5.84
C ILE A 624 14.84 21.29 -7.04
N ASP A 625 14.38 21.76 -8.21
CA ASP A 625 15.04 21.50 -9.49
C ASP A 625 15.07 22.75 -10.38
N LEU A 626 15.90 22.71 -11.42
CA LEU A 626 15.92 23.75 -12.46
C LEU A 626 14.69 23.64 -13.35
N CYS A 627 14.26 24.77 -13.91
CA CYS A 627 13.30 24.76 -15.02
C CYS A 627 13.90 25.38 -16.28
N PRO A 628 13.39 25.02 -17.48
CA PRO A 628 13.89 25.60 -18.73
C PRO A 628 13.82 27.13 -18.75
N ALA A 629 12.76 27.71 -18.18
CA ALA A 629 12.55 29.15 -18.12
C ALA A 629 13.54 29.88 -17.20
N SER A 630 13.97 29.26 -16.09
CA SER A 630 15.01 29.84 -15.23
C SER A 630 16.40 29.69 -15.85
N SER A 631 16.62 28.62 -16.62
CA SER A 631 17.93 28.33 -17.22
C SER A 631 18.31 29.30 -18.34
N SER A 632 17.31 29.88 -19.01
CA SER A 632 17.50 30.91 -20.03
C SER A 632 17.39 32.35 -19.50
N ASP A 633 17.06 32.53 -18.22
CA ASP A 633 16.88 33.84 -17.60
C ASP A 633 18.19 34.37 -17.01
N SER A 634 18.82 35.33 -17.71
CA SER A 634 20.05 35.99 -17.26
C SER A 634 19.81 37.21 -16.36
N SER A 635 18.56 37.52 -16.02
CA SER A 635 18.23 38.66 -15.15
C SER A 635 18.60 38.42 -13.69
N LYS A 636 18.52 39.48 -12.86
CA LYS A 636 18.66 39.38 -11.40
C LYS A 636 17.73 38.32 -10.80
N LYS A 637 16.53 38.14 -11.37
CA LYS A 637 15.56 37.12 -10.94
C LYS A 637 16.11 35.70 -11.16
N GLY A 638 16.67 35.42 -12.33
CA GLY A 638 17.28 34.12 -12.66
C GLY A 638 18.49 33.80 -11.80
N GLN A 639 19.32 34.81 -11.51
CA GLN A 639 20.45 34.68 -10.59
C GLN A 639 20.00 34.31 -9.16
N VAL A 640 19.05 35.08 -8.60
CA VAL A 640 18.52 34.84 -7.25
C VAL A 640 17.81 33.48 -7.14
N PHE A 641 17.06 33.08 -8.16
CA PHE A 641 16.45 31.76 -8.22
C PHE A 641 17.51 30.64 -8.20
N THR A 642 18.57 30.80 -9.00
CA THR A 642 19.68 29.83 -9.06
C THR A 642 20.43 29.75 -7.73
N GLU A 643 20.65 30.87 -7.05
CA GLU A 643 21.23 30.91 -5.70
C GLU A 643 20.35 30.15 -4.70
N MET A 644 19.03 30.39 -4.67
CA MET A 644 18.11 29.68 -3.77
C MET A 644 18.11 28.17 -4.02
N LEU A 645 18.09 27.76 -5.28
CA LEU A 645 18.15 26.36 -5.67
C LEU A 645 19.46 25.72 -5.20
N ASN A 646 20.60 26.35 -5.49
CA ASN A 646 21.90 25.84 -5.07
C ASN A 646 21.97 25.73 -3.54
N ASN A 647 21.51 26.73 -2.79
CA ASN A 647 21.48 26.65 -1.33
C ASN A 647 20.66 25.46 -0.81
N CYS A 648 19.53 25.13 -1.45
CA CYS A 648 18.75 23.95 -1.06
C CYS A 648 19.47 22.65 -1.43
N LEU A 649 20.04 22.55 -2.63
CA LEU A 649 20.78 21.37 -3.09
C LEU A 649 22.05 21.14 -2.28
N ASP A 650 22.76 22.20 -1.88
CA ASP A 650 23.97 22.12 -1.06
C ASP A 650 23.66 21.60 0.34
N GLN A 651 22.51 21.98 0.92
CA GLN A 651 22.04 21.39 2.19
C GLN A 651 21.73 19.91 2.05
N ILE A 652 21.00 19.52 1.00
CA ILE A 652 20.69 18.11 0.72
C ILE A 652 21.99 17.32 0.53
N ARG A 653 23.00 17.92 -0.10
CA ARG A 653 24.30 17.31 -0.37
C ARG A 653 25.33 17.45 0.74
N ALA A 654 24.99 18.12 1.84
CA ALA A 654 25.92 18.40 2.91
C ALA A 654 26.53 17.08 3.44
N PRO A 655 27.84 17.06 3.76
CA PRO A 655 28.49 15.88 4.31
C PRO A 655 27.81 15.42 5.59
N THR A 656 27.60 14.11 5.72
CA THR A 656 27.01 13.48 6.90
C THR A 656 27.85 12.30 7.33
N SER A 657 27.77 11.96 8.63
CA SER A 657 28.43 10.77 9.19
C SER A 657 27.71 9.46 8.87
N GLU A 658 26.49 9.54 8.35
CA GLU A 658 25.62 8.42 8.04
C GLU A 658 25.16 8.50 6.58
N THR A 659 24.72 7.38 6.02
CA THR A 659 24.16 7.37 4.66
C THR A 659 22.90 8.21 4.59
N ARG A 660 22.87 9.19 3.68
CA ARG A 660 21.67 9.99 3.38
C ARG A 660 20.99 9.51 2.11
N VAL A 661 19.66 9.45 2.13
CA VAL A 661 18.84 9.19 0.94
C VAL A 661 18.12 10.46 0.52
N PHE A 662 18.27 10.81 -0.76
CA PHE A 662 17.48 11.85 -1.42
C PHE A 662 16.69 11.22 -2.57
N MET A 663 15.38 11.39 -2.56
CA MET A 663 14.48 10.77 -3.53
C MET A 663 13.51 11.82 -4.07
N ARG A 664 13.36 11.89 -5.39
CA ARG A 664 12.26 12.61 -6.05
C ARG A 664 11.29 11.59 -6.63
N CYS A 665 10.02 11.77 -6.35
CA CYS A 665 8.93 10.89 -6.76
C CYS A 665 7.91 11.72 -7.55
N ASP A 666 7.81 11.51 -8.87
CA ASP A 666 6.72 12.11 -9.65
C ASP A 666 5.54 11.16 -9.75
N VAL A 667 4.40 11.62 -9.26
CA VAL A 667 3.15 10.87 -9.28
C VAL A 667 2.31 11.32 -10.48
N ASN A 668 2.00 10.37 -11.36
CA ASN A 668 1.07 10.55 -12.47
C ASN A 668 -0.26 9.86 -12.12
N PHE A 669 -1.27 10.66 -11.82
CA PHE A 669 -2.62 10.21 -11.48
C PHE A 669 -3.46 9.92 -12.73
N ASP A 670 -4.56 9.18 -12.52
CA ASP A 670 -5.59 8.98 -13.54
C ASP A 670 -6.33 10.30 -13.83
N GLN A 671 -6.42 10.65 -15.10
CA GLN A 671 -7.18 11.83 -15.57
C GLN A 671 -8.52 11.45 -16.19
N SER A 672 -8.84 10.15 -16.30
CA SER A 672 -10.04 9.66 -17.01
C SER A 672 -11.33 9.84 -16.21
N THR A 673 -11.25 9.79 -14.88
CA THR A 673 -12.38 10.00 -13.95
C THR A 673 -12.59 11.47 -13.61
N GLN A 674 -11.59 12.33 -13.86
CA GLN A 674 -11.76 13.77 -13.74
C GLN A 674 -12.73 14.20 -14.84
N ARG A 675 -14.01 14.38 -14.46
CA ARG A 675 -14.98 15.11 -15.27
C ARG A 675 -14.27 16.35 -15.84
N ARG A 676 -14.65 16.74 -17.06
CA ARG A 676 -14.22 17.98 -17.72
C ARG A 676 -14.74 19.21 -16.96
N ASP A 677 -14.41 19.31 -15.68
CA ASP A 677 -14.76 20.38 -14.76
C ASP A 677 -13.60 21.38 -14.69
N LEU A 678 -13.91 22.63 -14.36
CA LEU A 678 -12.92 23.71 -14.24
C LEU A 678 -11.75 23.34 -13.30
N ASN A 679 -11.96 22.44 -12.34
CA ASN A 679 -10.93 21.95 -11.41
C ASN A 679 -9.80 21.15 -12.09
N SER A 680 -10.10 20.38 -13.16
CA SER A 680 -9.07 19.64 -13.92
C SER A 680 -8.30 20.56 -14.86
N PHE A 681 -8.96 21.58 -15.43
CA PHE A 681 -8.31 22.60 -16.27
C PHE A 681 -7.34 23.53 -15.52
N VAL A 682 -7.54 23.75 -14.22
CA VAL A 682 -6.65 24.58 -13.39
C VAL A 682 -5.51 23.72 -12.77
N GLY A 683 -5.55 22.40 -12.89
CA GLY A 683 -4.60 21.48 -12.25
C GLY A 683 -4.78 21.36 -10.72
N ARG A 684 -5.92 21.86 -10.19
CA ARG A 684 -6.33 21.68 -8.79
C ARG A 684 -6.56 20.21 -8.47
N ALA A 685 -7.07 19.47 -9.45
CA ALA A 685 -7.45 18.07 -9.26
C ALA A 685 -6.26 17.23 -8.79
N ALA A 686 -5.09 17.31 -9.44
CA ALA A 686 -3.90 16.59 -8.99
C ALA A 686 -3.36 17.09 -7.63
N HIS A 687 -3.53 18.37 -7.31
CA HIS A 687 -3.12 18.92 -6.01
C HIS A 687 -3.92 18.35 -4.84
N VAL A 688 -5.23 18.14 -5.04
CA VAL A 688 -6.16 17.53 -4.09
C VAL A 688 -6.06 16.01 -4.10
N GLU A 689 -5.82 15.40 -5.27
CA GLU A 689 -5.65 13.95 -5.42
C GLU A 689 -4.53 13.40 -4.52
N PHE A 690 -3.48 14.18 -4.24
CA PHE A 690 -2.45 13.82 -3.26
C PHE A 690 -2.99 13.53 -1.85
N LEU A 691 -4.15 14.07 -1.49
CA LEU A 691 -4.82 13.89 -0.20
C LEU A 691 -5.91 12.81 -0.25
N GLU A 692 -6.59 12.67 -1.39
CA GLU A 692 -7.71 11.74 -1.57
C GLU A 692 -7.27 10.34 -2.02
N ASN A 693 -6.10 10.22 -2.66
CA ASN A 693 -5.59 8.97 -3.21
C ASN A 693 -4.27 8.57 -2.53
N ASP A 694 -4.33 7.59 -1.64
CA ASP A 694 -3.18 7.14 -0.87
C ASP A 694 -2.35 6.04 -1.56
N MET A 695 -2.72 5.61 -2.78
CA MET A 695 -2.01 4.55 -3.50
C MET A 695 -0.55 4.90 -3.80
N TYR A 696 -0.26 6.16 -4.14
CA TYR A 696 1.14 6.57 -4.36
C TYR A 696 1.97 6.48 -3.07
N ALA A 697 1.37 6.83 -1.93
CA ALA A 697 2.02 6.77 -0.63
C ALA A 697 2.26 5.32 -0.21
N ARG A 698 1.28 4.44 -0.45
CA ARG A 698 1.43 2.99 -0.36
C ARG A 698 2.67 2.53 -1.14
N PHE A 699 2.73 2.84 -2.43
CA PHE A 699 3.84 2.41 -3.29
C PHE A 699 5.20 2.84 -2.75
N ILE A 700 5.33 4.09 -2.31
CA ILE A 700 6.59 4.61 -1.76
C ILE A 700 6.91 3.93 -0.41
N MET A 701 5.99 3.95 0.55
CA MET A 701 6.25 3.48 1.92
C MET A 701 6.59 1.99 1.99
N TRP A 702 6.00 1.17 1.12
CA TRP A 702 6.20 -0.27 1.16
C TRP A 702 7.31 -0.75 0.22
N SER A 703 7.69 0.06 -0.77
CA SER A 703 8.88 -0.24 -1.58
C SER A 703 10.18 0.14 -0.86
N PHE A 704 10.11 1.15 0.02
CA PHE A 704 11.26 1.70 0.76
C PHE A 704 10.99 1.79 2.28
N PRO A 705 10.60 0.69 2.95
CA PRO A 705 10.21 0.71 4.37
C PRO A 705 11.31 1.26 5.28
N GLU A 706 12.58 1.04 4.94
CA GLU A 706 13.74 1.53 5.68
C GLU A 706 13.80 3.07 5.79
N LEU A 707 13.12 3.80 4.90
CA LEU A 707 13.04 5.26 4.96
C LEU A 707 12.03 5.75 6.00
N PHE A 708 11.18 4.89 6.56
CA PHE A 708 10.06 5.27 7.43
C PHE A 708 10.16 4.70 8.85
N LEU A 709 10.91 3.60 9.04
CA LEU A 709 11.05 2.84 10.30
C LEU A 709 12.08 3.39 11.29
#